data_AF-A0A7S4RF42-F1
#
_entry.id   AF-A0A7S4RF42-F1
#
_cell.length_a   1.000
_cell.length_b   1.000
_cell.length_c   1.000
_cell.angle_alpha   90.00
_cell.angle_beta   90.00
_cell.angle_gamma   90.00
#
_symmetry.space_group_name_H-M   'P 1'
#
loop_
_entity.id
_entity.type
_entity.pdbx_description
1 polymer ?
#
loop_
_entity_poly.entity_id
_entity_poly.type
_entity_poly.pdbx_seq_one_letter_code
_entity_poly.pdbx_strand_id
1 'polypeptide(L)'
;GLGGFGGMMGGKGGGKGGGGRGKDEGGRATGWGGGDKEKYERKPGDEDVSLERKFDIDILQPGESRVGYLFNMKQTRHYDEGGRALTGMLLYFLQRDSTTFRCTFLYRPYFFVQIHSKASLEHMRDILGQRFAGEGVWAEIIEKEDLNLEDHIIGRTRKLVKLSFTTAEGLQRAARDLRSEIKRQSKGDGFAFDTPQKKDNGAVSAMDAIEELYEYDVSYVNRLCIDNNINCGKWFQVTRNQLATSVDNIWDTQTVVTAKEEMLCKPGLRIFAWDIECTKEPLKFPDSARDRITLISAMADGSGFLIVNRSEVSADIEPLEYTPKPEYEGIFATYNEPDEAALIRRFFALIRDTSPHVLVTFNGDFFDFPFVQNRAKAYNIDWLAEMGIQKMPNEDYFAGQWFVHLDCFAWVQRDSYLPCGARGLKAVTRYKLKYDPVELDPEEMTPFAKERPQELAAYSVSDAVATYYLYMKYIHDFIFALCSIIPYNPDDVLRKGSGTLCESLLMNQAFKANVLFPNKHVDAQLEFHDGTNRLIEQSTYEGARVECMRVGVYRADIKETFQLEPSAFQTLLNDLKKTVDFFLTEEEKVKIEDVENYEEILAEVERTLRSLCDPEKVAAQVGRLSQGSPSKSPSKDAQQDAYTLKLVEYEVIEGKGGVKSGGKKVKKASYRVIQDDYPLIYHLDVGAMYPNIILSNRLQPAAIVSKEFCNACTYNDPANNCKRPMDWKWRGELYMATRADVRSIMNEMEND
;
A
#
# COMPACT_ATOMS: atom_id res chain seq x y z
N GLY A 1 1.73 2.23 -44.78
CA GLY A 1 1.72 2.82 -46.13
C GLY A 1 2.35 4.19 -46.05
N LEU A 2 3.38 4.43 -46.85
CA LEU A 2 4.30 5.57 -46.86
C LEU A 2 3.70 6.90 -47.35
N GLY A 3 4.30 8.01 -46.89
CA GLY A 3 4.43 9.30 -47.59
C GLY A 3 3.55 10.43 -47.04
N GLY A 4 4.02 11.65 -46.75
CA GLY A 4 5.31 12.32 -46.96
C GLY A 4 5.10 13.84 -47.09
N PHE A 5 6.12 14.62 -46.67
CA PHE A 5 6.41 16.06 -46.96
C PHE A 5 5.43 17.12 -46.36
N GLY A 6 5.87 18.11 -45.57
CA GLY A 6 6.89 19.15 -45.81
C GLY A 6 6.15 20.45 -46.20
N GLY A 7 6.40 21.68 -45.75
CA GLY A 7 7.37 22.36 -44.91
C GLY A 7 7.17 23.89 -45.10
N MET A 8 7.87 24.69 -44.28
CA MET A 8 8.28 26.10 -44.50
C MET A 8 7.34 27.29 -44.17
N MET A 9 7.83 28.03 -43.15
CA MET A 9 8.20 29.47 -43.11
C MET A 9 7.16 30.59 -43.31
N GLY A 10 7.11 31.44 -42.27
CA GLY A 10 7.68 32.79 -42.35
C GLY A 10 6.71 33.97 -42.28
N GLY A 11 6.98 34.93 -41.38
CA GLY A 11 6.48 36.30 -41.53
C GLY A 11 6.22 37.09 -40.24
N LYS A 12 7.25 37.79 -39.75
CA LYS A 12 7.14 38.92 -38.80
C LYS A 12 6.33 40.08 -39.40
N GLY A 13 5.69 40.88 -38.54
CA GLY A 13 5.30 42.26 -38.88
C GLY A 13 4.45 42.93 -37.82
N GLY A 14 5.06 43.80 -37.01
CA GLY A 14 4.36 44.61 -36.00
C GLY A 14 3.65 45.83 -36.59
N GLY A 15 2.76 46.42 -35.78
CA GLY A 15 2.11 47.69 -36.09
C GLY A 15 1.37 48.26 -34.89
N LYS A 16 1.99 49.26 -34.23
CA LYS A 16 1.34 50.18 -33.27
C LYS A 16 0.29 51.03 -34.00
N GLY A 17 -0.83 51.30 -33.33
CA GLY A 17 -1.76 52.37 -33.70
C GLY A 17 -2.66 52.71 -32.52
N GLY A 18 -2.41 53.84 -31.87
CA GLY A 18 -3.23 54.35 -30.77
C GLY A 18 -4.22 55.42 -31.21
N GLY A 19 -5.14 55.75 -30.30
CA GLY A 19 -5.83 57.04 -30.25
C GLY A 19 -7.33 56.98 -30.51
N GLY A 20 -8.13 57.38 -29.52
CA GLY A 20 -9.55 57.66 -29.72
C GLY A 20 -10.32 57.90 -28.42
N ARG A 21 -10.23 59.11 -27.87
CA ARG A 21 -11.00 59.61 -26.72
C ARG A 21 -12.50 59.73 -27.06
N GLY A 22 -13.36 59.31 -26.14
CA GLY A 22 -14.74 59.78 -26.01
C GLY A 22 -14.99 60.16 -24.54
N LYS A 23 -15.14 61.45 -24.28
CA LYS A 23 -15.64 62.02 -23.03
C LYS A 23 -17.17 62.02 -23.11
N ASP A 24 -17.85 61.65 -22.03
CA ASP A 24 -19.11 62.27 -21.68
C ASP A 24 -19.14 62.56 -20.17
N GLU A 25 -19.45 63.83 -19.88
CA GLU A 25 -19.81 64.44 -18.60
C GLU A 25 -21.18 63.87 -18.18
N GLY A 26 -21.65 63.82 -16.94
CA GLY A 26 -21.28 64.43 -15.68
C GLY A 26 -22.54 64.32 -14.81
N GLY A 27 -22.44 63.75 -13.61
CA GLY A 27 -23.56 63.62 -12.67
C GLY A 27 -23.03 63.54 -11.25
N ARG A 28 -22.98 64.69 -10.58
CA ARG A 28 -22.41 64.89 -9.24
C ARG A 28 -23.51 64.67 -8.20
N ALA A 29 -23.39 63.64 -7.37
CA ALA A 29 -24.12 63.53 -6.12
C ALA A 29 -23.12 63.33 -4.98
N THR A 30 -23.18 64.24 -4.02
CA THR A 30 -22.34 64.34 -2.84
C THR A 30 -22.74 63.31 -1.78
N GLY A 31 -21.76 62.61 -1.20
CA GLY A 31 -21.79 62.38 0.24
C GLY A 31 -21.39 61.00 0.80
N TRP A 32 -20.35 61.05 1.64
CA TRP A 32 -20.13 60.27 2.88
C TRP A 32 -19.56 58.83 2.78
N GLY A 33 -18.25 58.74 3.09
CA GLY A 33 -17.68 57.76 4.01
C GLY A 33 -17.66 56.29 3.61
N GLY A 34 -16.72 55.90 2.75
CA GLY A 34 -16.31 54.50 2.58
C GLY A 34 -14.79 54.41 2.70
N GLY A 35 -14.29 53.80 3.78
CA GLY A 35 -12.88 53.46 3.90
C GLY A 35 -12.48 52.52 2.77
N ASP A 36 -11.27 52.71 2.25
CA ASP A 36 -10.66 51.89 1.21
C ASP A 36 -10.77 50.41 1.59
N LYS A 37 -11.70 49.69 0.96
CA LYS A 37 -11.58 48.25 0.81
C LYS A 37 -10.49 48.05 -0.24
N GLU A 38 -9.26 47.84 0.21
CA GLU A 38 -8.21 47.31 -0.65
C GLU A 38 -8.77 46.13 -1.44
N LYS A 39 -8.72 46.27 -2.76
CA LYS A 39 -9.21 45.29 -3.70
C LYS A 39 -8.23 44.11 -3.64
N TYR A 40 -8.57 43.08 -2.87
CA TYR A 40 -7.80 41.84 -2.76
C TYR A 40 -7.52 41.28 -4.17
N GLU A 41 -6.27 41.35 -4.63
CA GLU A 41 -5.82 40.73 -5.87
C GLU A 41 -5.62 39.23 -5.65
N ARG A 42 -6.38 38.42 -6.38
CA ARG A 42 -6.37 36.95 -6.28
C ARG A 42 -5.01 36.38 -6.69
N LYS A 43 -4.38 35.60 -5.81
CA LYS A 43 -3.14 34.86 -6.06
C LYS A 43 -3.48 33.44 -6.57
N PRO A 44 -2.59 32.78 -7.35
CA PRO A 44 -2.80 31.39 -7.74
C PRO A 44 -2.93 30.49 -6.48
N GLY A 45 -4.05 29.76 -6.37
CA GLY A 45 -4.51 29.10 -5.14
C GLY A 45 -5.79 29.71 -4.53
N ASP A 46 -6.18 30.92 -4.95
CA ASP A 46 -7.50 31.51 -4.62
C ASP A 46 -8.65 30.99 -5.51
N GLU A 47 -8.35 30.21 -6.54
CA GLU A 47 -9.35 29.64 -7.47
C GLU A 47 -10.17 28.52 -6.79
N ASP A 48 -9.52 27.69 -5.98
CA ASP A 48 -10.16 26.57 -5.24
C ASP A 48 -11.07 27.06 -4.10
N VAL A 49 -10.81 28.26 -3.56
CA VAL A 49 -11.58 28.85 -2.44
C VAL A 49 -13.04 29.08 -2.81
N SER A 50 -13.34 29.32 -4.09
CA SER A 50 -14.71 29.58 -4.53
C SER A 50 -15.60 28.33 -4.47
N LEU A 51 -15.02 27.16 -4.73
CA LEU A 51 -15.72 25.89 -4.74
C LEU A 51 -15.78 25.30 -3.33
N GLU A 52 -14.69 25.34 -2.57
CA GLU A 52 -14.66 24.94 -1.15
C GLU A 52 -15.73 25.67 -0.31
N ARG A 53 -15.96 26.96 -0.60
CA ARG A 53 -17.03 27.74 0.06
C ARG A 53 -18.44 27.27 -0.27
N LYS A 54 -18.66 26.63 -1.42
CA LYS A 54 -19.96 26.02 -1.75
C LYS A 54 -20.24 24.77 -0.89
N PHE A 55 -19.20 24.21 -0.28
CA PHE A 55 -19.24 23.02 0.57
C PHE A 55 -18.98 23.37 2.05
N ASP A 56 -19.18 24.63 2.42
CA ASP A 56 -19.05 25.14 3.80
C ASP A 56 -17.71 24.79 4.46
N ILE A 57 -16.62 24.81 3.69
CA ILE A 57 -15.27 24.60 4.21
C ILE A 57 -14.67 25.94 4.64
N ASP A 58 -14.52 26.09 5.95
CA ASP A 58 -13.88 27.24 6.54
C ASP A 58 -12.36 27.23 6.32
N ILE A 59 -11.77 28.42 6.18
CA ILE A 59 -10.32 28.59 6.21
C ILE A 59 -9.96 29.10 7.61
N LEU A 60 -9.06 28.40 8.30
CA LEU A 60 -8.57 28.81 9.62
C LEU A 60 -7.94 30.21 9.52
N GLN A 61 -8.45 31.18 10.29
CA GLN A 61 -8.03 32.58 10.21
C GLN A 61 -6.80 32.87 11.07
N PRO A 62 -6.01 33.93 10.77
CA PRO A 62 -4.87 34.32 11.62
C PRO A 62 -5.29 34.58 13.08
N GLY A 63 -4.56 34.01 14.03
CA GLY A 63 -4.85 34.08 15.47
C GLY A 63 -5.87 33.04 15.97
N GLU A 64 -6.44 32.24 15.07
CA GLU A 64 -7.43 31.24 15.42
C GLU A 64 -6.78 29.91 15.83
N SER A 65 -7.41 29.22 16.78
CA SER A 65 -7.05 27.86 17.18
C SER A 65 -8.30 26.98 17.17
N ARG A 66 -8.26 25.87 16.44
CA ARG A 66 -9.36 24.89 16.34
C ARG A 66 -8.85 23.48 16.61
N VAL A 67 -9.73 22.61 17.10
CA VAL A 67 -9.46 21.17 17.26
C VAL A 67 -10.27 20.42 16.22
N GLY A 68 -9.63 19.55 15.44
CA GLY A 68 -10.30 18.81 14.39
C GLY A 68 -9.64 17.48 14.06
N TYR A 69 -10.42 16.57 13.50
CA TYR A 69 -9.98 15.27 13.01
C TYR A 69 -9.50 15.40 11.56
N LEU A 70 -8.23 15.09 11.31
CA LEU A 70 -7.63 15.19 9.98
C LEU A 70 -8.12 14.04 9.11
N PHE A 71 -9.01 14.31 8.15
CA PHE A 71 -9.57 13.30 7.26
C PHE A 71 -8.93 13.31 5.87
N ASN A 72 -8.38 14.44 5.42
CA ASN A 72 -7.73 14.53 4.10
C ASN A 72 -6.57 15.53 4.10
N MET A 73 -5.67 15.37 3.14
CA MET A 73 -4.56 16.29 2.88
C MET A 73 -4.24 16.35 1.39
N LYS A 74 -3.89 17.54 0.88
CA LYS A 74 -3.56 17.74 -0.54
C LYS A 74 -2.40 18.71 -0.71
N GLN A 75 -1.42 18.33 -1.53
CA GLN A 75 -0.29 19.18 -1.84
C GLN A 75 -0.76 20.42 -2.61
N THR A 76 -0.26 21.59 -2.26
CA THR A 76 -0.60 22.86 -2.90
C THR A 76 0.62 23.74 -3.12
N ARG A 77 0.49 24.76 -3.97
CA ARG A 77 1.47 25.82 -4.16
C ARG A 77 0.99 27.06 -3.42
N HIS A 78 1.78 27.50 -2.45
CA HIS A 78 1.52 28.70 -1.66
C HIS A 78 2.42 29.85 -2.14
N TYR A 79 1.95 31.09 -2.02
CA TYR A 79 2.72 32.28 -2.34
C TYR A 79 2.81 33.18 -1.12
N ASP A 80 4.03 33.53 -0.72
CA ASP A 80 4.24 34.44 0.40
C ASP A 80 3.85 35.89 0.08
N GLU A 81 4.04 36.79 1.05
CA GLU A 81 3.80 38.22 0.89
C GLU A 81 4.69 38.85 -0.19
N GLY A 82 5.91 38.32 -0.37
CA GLY A 82 6.86 38.73 -1.40
C GLY A 82 6.61 38.09 -2.78
N GLY A 83 5.57 37.26 -2.94
CA GLY A 83 5.25 36.56 -4.18
C GLY A 83 6.14 35.35 -4.49
N ARG A 84 6.98 34.90 -3.54
CA ARG A 84 7.78 33.69 -3.67
C ARG A 84 6.88 32.46 -3.57
N ALA A 85 7.06 31.53 -4.50
CA ALA A 85 6.37 30.25 -4.48
C ALA A 85 6.98 29.30 -3.44
N LEU A 86 6.12 28.65 -2.67
CA LEU A 86 6.43 27.64 -1.66
C LEU A 86 5.56 26.40 -1.90
N THR A 87 6.09 25.21 -1.62
CA THR A 87 5.26 24.01 -1.53
C THR A 87 4.63 23.94 -0.14
N GLY A 88 3.33 23.67 -0.10
CA GLY A 88 2.56 23.50 1.13
C GLY A 88 1.63 22.30 1.04
N MET A 89 0.97 22.01 2.15
CA MET A 89 -0.06 21.00 2.30
C MET A 89 -1.34 21.65 2.81
N LEU A 90 -2.44 21.46 2.11
CA LEU A 90 -3.76 21.73 2.66
C LEU A 90 -4.13 20.55 3.56
N LEU A 91 -4.47 20.84 4.81
CA LEU A 91 -4.93 19.88 5.79
C LEU A 91 -6.42 20.13 6.05
N TYR A 92 -7.27 19.11 5.84
CA TYR A 92 -8.71 19.22 5.99
C TYR A 92 -9.20 18.48 7.24
N PHE A 93 -9.93 19.20 8.08
CA PHE A 93 -10.34 18.76 9.39
C PHE A 93 -11.86 18.78 9.56
N LEU A 94 -12.37 17.81 10.32
CA LEU A 94 -13.74 17.79 10.81
C LEU A 94 -13.77 18.09 12.32
N GLN A 95 -14.57 19.06 12.72
CA GLN A 95 -14.82 19.40 14.13
C GLN A 95 -15.92 18.52 14.73
N ARG A 96 -16.05 18.54 16.06
CA ARG A 96 -17.11 17.80 16.79
C ARG A 96 -18.53 18.33 16.53
N ASP A 97 -18.65 19.57 16.11
CA ASP A 97 -19.92 20.21 15.71
C ASP A 97 -20.27 19.96 14.24
N SER A 98 -19.57 19.01 13.59
CA SER A 98 -19.72 18.63 12.18
C SER A 98 -19.32 19.72 11.16
N THR A 99 -18.71 20.82 11.61
CA THR A 99 -18.15 21.84 10.73
C THR A 99 -16.80 21.41 10.17
N THR A 100 -16.54 21.78 8.92
CA THR A 100 -15.30 21.42 8.22
C THR A 100 -14.44 22.66 8.07
N PHE A 101 -13.15 22.55 8.38
CA PHE A 101 -12.20 23.63 8.14
C PHE A 101 -10.90 23.09 7.56
N ARG A 102 -10.12 23.98 6.95
CA ARG A 102 -8.77 23.68 6.48
C ARG A 102 -7.74 24.69 6.93
N CYS A 103 -6.49 24.27 6.93
CA CYS A 103 -5.34 25.15 7.05
C CYS A 103 -4.28 24.79 6.01
N THR A 104 -3.39 25.74 5.73
CA THR A 104 -2.18 25.49 4.95
C THR A 104 -1.03 25.24 5.91
N PHE A 105 -0.29 24.15 5.71
CA PHE A 105 0.93 23.83 6.42
C PHE A 105 2.10 23.84 5.43
N LEU A 106 3.08 24.71 5.66
CA LEU A 106 4.25 24.85 4.81
C LEU A 106 5.36 23.91 5.29
N TYR A 107 6.07 23.29 4.37
CA TYR A 107 7.20 22.45 4.73
C TYR A 107 8.19 22.42 3.58
N ARG A 108 9.48 22.53 3.88
CA ARG A 108 10.49 22.55 2.83
C ARG A 108 10.86 21.13 2.40
N PRO A 109 10.67 20.77 1.12
CA PRO A 109 11.21 19.51 0.61
C PRO A 109 12.74 19.54 0.66
N TYR A 110 13.37 18.42 1.00
CA TYR A 110 14.83 18.32 1.05
C TYR A 110 15.34 16.94 0.60
N PHE A 111 16.63 16.86 0.31
CA PHE A 111 17.38 15.61 0.15
C PHE A 111 18.82 15.77 0.65
N PHE A 112 19.58 14.68 0.70
CA PHE A 112 20.95 14.68 1.19
C PHE A 112 21.98 14.42 0.08
N VAL A 113 23.14 15.05 0.21
CA VAL A 113 24.30 14.89 -0.67
C VAL A 113 25.46 14.35 0.15
N GLN A 114 26.00 13.20 -0.27
CA GLN A 114 27.25 12.67 0.23
C GLN A 114 28.43 13.27 -0.52
N ILE A 115 29.41 13.72 0.24
CA ILE A 115 30.63 14.34 -0.25
C ILE A 115 31.82 13.45 0.14
N HIS A 116 32.72 13.26 -0.82
CA HIS A 116 33.93 12.49 -0.66
C HIS A 116 34.79 13.01 0.51
N SER A 117 35.32 12.09 1.32
CA SER A 117 36.07 12.38 2.57
C SER A 117 37.25 13.36 2.44
N LYS A 118 37.86 13.44 1.24
CA LYS A 118 38.97 14.36 0.93
C LYS A 118 38.53 15.81 0.66
N ALA A 119 37.25 16.08 0.46
CA ALA A 119 36.73 17.42 0.19
C ALA A 119 36.21 18.08 1.48
N SER A 120 36.30 19.42 1.57
CA SER A 120 35.71 20.16 2.68
C SER A 120 34.20 20.21 2.55
N LEU A 121 33.51 19.67 3.55
CA LEU A 121 32.05 19.69 3.64
C LEU A 121 31.51 21.12 3.72
N GLU A 122 32.19 22.01 4.45
CA GLU A 122 31.82 23.43 4.59
C GLU A 122 31.90 24.15 3.25
N HIS A 123 32.97 23.92 2.50
CA HIS A 123 33.12 24.49 1.17
C HIS A 123 32.07 23.97 0.20
N MET A 124 31.77 22.65 0.23
CA MET A 124 30.74 22.05 -0.62
C MET A 124 29.34 22.52 -0.26
N ARG A 125 29.03 22.72 1.02
CA ARG A 125 27.76 23.33 1.48
C ARG A 125 27.57 24.69 0.84
N ASP A 126 28.60 25.55 0.87
CA ASP A 126 28.53 26.92 0.34
C ASP A 126 28.40 26.92 -1.19
N ILE A 127 29.14 26.05 -1.88
CA ILE A 127 29.04 25.87 -3.34
C ILE A 127 27.64 25.42 -3.76
N LEU A 128 27.09 24.40 -3.10
CA LEU A 128 25.75 23.88 -3.42
C LEU A 128 24.67 24.92 -3.10
N GLY A 129 24.84 25.66 -2.00
CA GLY A 129 23.98 26.78 -1.64
C GLY A 129 23.96 27.88 -2.71
N GLN A 130 25.13 28.24 -3.25
CA GLN A 130 25.24 29.23 -4.33
C GLN A 130 24.70 28.69 -5.66
N ARG A 131 24.98 27.43 -6.02
CA ARG A 131 24.54 26.80 -7.29
C ARG A 131 23.02 26.79 -7.42
N PHE A 132 22.31 26.51 -6.32
CA PHE A 132 20.85 26.42 -6.31
C PHE A 132 20.17 27.60 -5.61
N ALA A 133 20.85 28.75 -5.50
CA ALA A 133 20.28 29.96 -4.89
C ALA A 133 18.97 30.41 -5.56
N GLY A 134 18.86 30.23 -6.89
CA GLY A 134 17.64 30.51 -7.65
C GLY A 134 16.42 29.65 -7.27
N GLU A 135 16.66 28.47 -6.67
CA GLU A 135 15.60 27.58 -6.15
C GLU A 135 15.25 27.88 -4.68
N GLY A 136 15.88 28.91 -4.10
CA GLY A 136 15.73 29.28 -2.69
C GLY A 136 16.22 28.20 -1.73
N VAL A 137 17.30 27.52 -2.11
CA VAL A 137 17.91 26.43 -1.34
C VAL A 137 18.46 26.93 0.00
N TRP A 138 18.34 26.09 1.03
CA TRP A 138 19.05 26.20 2.29
C TRP A 138 19.95 24.97 2.43
N ALA A 139 21.26 25.19 2.55
CA ALA A 139 22.25 24.13 2.67
C ALA A 139 22.79 24.07 4.10
N GLU A 140 22.71 22.91 4.73
CA GLU A 140 23.24 22.67 6.08
C GLU A 140 23.99 21.33 6.16
N ILE A 141 24.93 21.22 7.09
CA ILE A 141 25.65 19.97 7.34
C ILE A 141 24.91 19.24 8.46
N ILE A 142 24.64 17.95 8.25
CA ILE A 142 23.95 17.09 9.21
C ILE A 142 24.69 15.77 9.41
N GLU A 143 24.32 15.04 10.45
CA GLU A 143 24.81 13.70 10.75
C GLU A 143 23.64 12.69 10.79
N LYS A 144 23.84 11.54 10.15
CA LYS A 144 22.87 10.44 10.09
C LYS A 144 23.53 9.11 10.42
N GLU A 145 22.76 8.21 11.04
CA GLU A 145 23.17 6.82 11.19
C GLU A 145 23.10 6.12 9.83
N ASP A 146 24.21 5.57 9.34
CA ASP A 146 24.25 4.80 8.11
C ASP A 146 24.63 3.36 8.44
N LEU A 147 23.68 2.44 8.25
CA LEU A 147 23.88 1.02 8.58
C LEU A 147 24.87 0.32 7.63
N ASN A 148 25.22 0.95 6.51
CA ASN A 148 26.27 0.49 5.60
C ASN A 148 27.65 1.07 5.94
N LEU A 149 27.76 1.96 6.93
CA LEU A 149 29.02 2.50 7.39
C LEU A 149 29.73 1.48 8.30
N GLU A 150 31.03 1.27 8.05
CA GLU A 150 31.86 0.44 8.94
C GLU A 150 31.86 1.02 10.36
N ASP A 151 31.76 0.14 11.35
CA ASP A 151 31.72 0.53 12.77
C ASP A 151 30.57 1.50 13.13
N HIS A 152 29.47 1.57 12.37
CA HIS A 152 28.29 2.37 12.77
C HIS A 152 27.77 1.98 14.17
N ILE A 153 27.90 0.71 14.55
CA ILE A 153 27.44 0.18 15.85
C ILE A 153 28.21 0.71 17.08
N ILE A 154 29.36 1.37 16.90
CA ILE A 154 30.05 2.11 18.00
C ILE A 154 29.69 3.61 18.01
N GLY A 155 28.66 4.02 17.25
CA GLY A 155 28.16 5.40 17.18
C GLY A 155 28.82 6.26 16.10
N ARG A 156 29.41 5.65 15.04
CA ARG A 156 29.91 6.41 13.90
C ARG A 156 28.75 6.85 13.00
N THR A 157 28.67 8.15 12.75
CA THR A 157 27.65 8.75 11.88
C THR A 157 28.25 9.16 10.54
N ARG A 158 27.41 9.21 9.50
CA ARG A 158 27.74 9.79 8.20
C ARG A 158 27.40 11.28 8.20
N LYS A 159 28.39 12.10 7.80
CA LYS A 159 28.20 13.54 7.57
C LYS A 159 27.71 13.78 6.14
N LEU A 160 26.64 14.57 6.01
CA LEU A 160 25.96 14.85 4.74
C LEU A 160 25.66 16.35 4.61
N VAL A 161 25.53 16.83 3.38
CA VAL A 161 24.96 18.17 3.11
C VAL A 161 23.47 18.01 2.80
N LYS A 162 22.61 18.55 3.66
CA LYS A 162 21.15 18.63 3.45
C LYS A 162 20.83 19.86 2.63
N LEU A 163 20.13 19.66 1.51
CA LEU A 163 19.64 20.74 0.65
C LEU A 163 18.12 20.83 0.78
N SER A 164 17.63 21.93 1.35
CA SER A 164 16.20 22.19 1.57
C SER A 164 15.70 23.26 0.60
N PHE A 165 14.63 23.00 -0.13
CA PHE A 165 14.15 23.84 -1.23
C PHE A 165 12.85 24.55 -0.87
N THR A 166 12.54 25.60 -1.62
CA THR A 166 11.24 26.29 -1.51
C THR A 166 10.09 25.47 -2.07
N THR A 167 10.36 24.74 -3.15
CA THR A 167 9.36 24.02 -3.92
C THR A 167 9.82 22.61 -4.23
N ALA A 168 8.86 21.68 -4.33
CA ALA A 168 9.13 20.30 -4.74
C ALA A 168 9.69 20.24 -6.17
N GLU A 169 9.25 21.14 -7.05
CA GLU A 169 9.78 21.28 -8.40
C GLU A 169 11.26 21.67 -8.40
N GLY A 170 11.66 22.62 -7.54
CA GLY A 170 13.04 23.05 -7.38
C GLY A 170 13.94 21.93 -6.87
N LEU A 171 13.46 21.14 -5.90
CA LEU A 171 14.13 19.93 -5.45
C LEU A 171 14.38 18.97 -6.62
N GLN A 172 13.34 18.65 -7.40
CA GLN A 172 13.45 17.71 -8.51
C GLN A 172 14.35 18.21 -9.64
N ARG A 173 14.44 19.53 -9.86
CA ARG A 173 15.44 20.13 -10.77
C ARG A 173 16.86 19.93 -10.24
N ALA A 174 17.12 20.26 -8.98
CA ALA A 174 18.44 20.11 -8.38
C ALA A 174 18.90 18.65 -8.32
N ALA A 175 18.02 17.73 -7.93
CA ALA A 175 18.32 16.30 -7.90
C ALA A 175 18.67 15.75 -9.29
N ARG A 176 17.93 16.16 -10.35
CA ARG A 176 18.25 15.75 -11.73
C ARG A 176 19.58 16.31 -12.22
N ASP A 177 19.87 17.56 -11.90
CA ASP A 177 21.13 18.23 -12.23
C ASP A 177 22.33 17.48 -11.60
N LEU A 178 22.28 17.25 -10.29
CA LEU A 178 23.34 16.54 -9.56
C LEU A 178 23.49 15.08 -10.00
N ARG A 179 22.39 14.34 -10.23
CA ARG A 179 22.48 12.95 -10.75
C ARG A 179 23.11 12.88 -12.13
N SER A 180 22.88 13.89 -12.97
CA SER A 180 23.50 13.96 -14.29
C SER A 180 25.01 14.18 -14.19
N GLU A 181 25.46 14.95 -13.21
CA GLU A 181 26.87 15.17 -12.91
C GLU A 181 27.56 13.88 -12.42
N ILE A 182 26.95 13.18 -11.46
CA ILE A 182 27.45 11.88 -10.95
C ILE A 182 27.56 10.86 -12.09
N LYS A 183 26.54 10.77 -12.96
CA LYS A 183 26.56 9.88 -14.14
C LYS A 183 27.63 10.25 -15.17
N ARG A 184 27.99 11.54 -15.28
CA ARG A 184 29.05 11.99 -16.20
C ARG A 184 30.41 11.52 -15.71
N GLN A 185 30.64 11.56 -14.40
CA GLN A 185 31.85 11.07 -13.76
C GLN A 185 31.99 9.55 -13.95
N SER A 186 30.92 8.78 -13.73
CA SER A 186 30.96 7.32 -13.85
C SER A 186 31.23 6.81 -15.27
N LYS A 187 30.88 7.59 -16.32
CA LYS A 187 31.17 7.23 -17.72
C LYS A 187 32.62 7.49 -18.13
N GLY A 188 33.37 8.30 -17.38
CA GLY A 188 34.77 8.65 -17.68
C GLY A 188 35.74 7.47 -17.54
N ASP A 189 35.42 6.48 -16.70
CA ASP A 189 36.31 5.36 -16.36
C ASP A 189 36.08 4.09 -17.20
N GLY A 190 35.10 4.08 -18.11
CA GLY A 190 34.61 2.85 -18.75
C GLY A 190 35.32 2.37 -20.02
N PHE A 191 36.14 3.18 -20.70
CA PHE A 191 36.67 2.83 -22.04
C PHE A 191 38.03 3.47 -22.38
N ALA A 192 39.05 3.29 -21.54
CA ALA A 192 40.42 3.64 -21.90
C ALA A 192 41.38 2.46 -21.67
N PHE A 193 41.48 1.58 -22.66
CA PHE A 193 42.67 0.75 -22.83
C PHE A 193 43.79 1.65 -23.41
N ASP A 194 44.83 1.85 -22.62
CA ASP A 194 46.16 2.33 -23.01
C ASP A 194 46.23 3.66 -23.80
N THR A 195 46.21 4.78 -23.08
CA THR A 195 46.80 6.04 -23.57
C THR A 195 47.70 6.65 -22.48
N PRO A 196 48.97 6.99 -22.79
CA PRO A 196 49.89 7.51 -21.81
C PRO A 196 49.53 8.96 -21.44
N GLN A 197 49.47 9.22 -20.13
CA GLN A 197 49.57 10.54 -19.49
C GLN A 197 48.77 11.68 -20.15
N LYS A 198 47.51 11.86 -19.73
CA LYS A 198 46.92 13.20 -19.80
C LYS A 198 47.66 14.11 -18.82
N LYS A 199 48.27 15.17 -19.38
CA LYS A 199 48.85 16.30 -18.65
C LYS A 199 47.86 16.87 -17.65
N ASP A 200 48.31 16.87 -16.41
CA ASP A 200 47.69 17.41 -15.21
C ASP A 200 47.67 18.95 -15.27
N ASN A 201 46.63 19.52 -15.90
CA ASN A 201 46.46 20.98 -15.97
C ASN A 201 44.98 21.39 -16.12
N GLY A 202 44.10 20.81 -15.31
CA GLY A 202 42.72 21.27 -15.15
C GLY A 202 42.30 21.05 -13.71
N ALA A 203 41.92 22.12 -13.01
CA ALA A 203 41.42 22.04 -11.64
C ALA A 203 40.31 20.98 -11.55
N VAL A 204 40.47 20.00 -10.62
CA VAL A 204 39.40 19.07 -10.26
C VAL A 204 38.16 19.89 -9.96
N SER A 205 37.06 19.62 -10.66
CA SER A 205 35.82 20.36 -10.44
C SER A 205 35.35 20.05 -9.04
N ALA A 206 34.94 21.05 -8.25
CA ALA A 206 34.42 20.81 -6.91
C ALA A 206 33.24 19.81 -6.92
N MET A 207 32.53 19.68 -8.04
CA MET A 207 31.45 18.72 -8.23
C MET A 207 31.90 17.27 -8.35
N ASP A 208 33.19 17.02 -8.63
CA ASP A 208 33.81 15.68 -8.63
C ASP A 208 33.92 15.10 -7.22
N ALA A 209 33.69 15.92 -6.19
CA ALA A 209 33.61 15.48 -4.81
C ALA A 209 32.24 14.90 -4.41
N ILE A 210 31.21 14.98 -5.26
CA ILE A 210 29.89 14.44 -4.96
C ILE A 210 29.87 12.94 -5.25
N GLU A 211 29.59 12.13 -4.23
CA GLU A 211 29.59 10.66 -4.36
C GLU A 211 28.18 10.13 -4.66
N GLU A 212 27.21 10.50 -3.83
CA GLU A 212 25.87 9.95 -3.90
C GLU A 212 24.81 10.93 -3.37
N LEU A 213 23.57 10.77 -3.83
CA LEU A 213 22.40 11.46 -3.28
C LEU A 213 21.54 10.47 -2.51
N TYR A 214 20.96 10.89 -1.39
CA TYR A 214 20.01 10.10 -0.62
C TYR A 214 18.68 10.83 -0.45
N GLU A 215 17.62 10.05 -0.33
CA GLU A 215 16.26 10.51 -0.02
C GLU A 215 15.67 11.53 -1.02
N TYR A 216 16.19 11.58 -2.25
CA TYR A 216 15.76 12.53 -3.29
C TYR A 216 14.44 12.13 -3.99
N ASP A 217 14.00 10.88 -3.83
CA ASP A 217 12.80 10.31 -4.43
C ASP A 217 11.68 10.07 -3.41
N VAL A 218 11.86 10.51 -2.16
CA VAL A 218 10.81 10.51 -1.14
C VAL A 218 9.72 11.51 -1.53
N SER A 219 8.47 11.03 -1.60
CA SER A 219 7.34 11.91 -1.94
C SER A 219 7.14 13.01 -0.89
N TYR A 220 6.70 14.18 -1.33
CA TYR A 220 6.54 15.34 -0.44
C TYR A 220 5.50 15.09 0.67
N VAL A 221 4.38 14.42 0.33
CA VAL A 221 3.35 14.01 1.31
C VAL A 221 3.98 13.13 2.38
N ASN A 222 4.70 12.08 1.96
CA ASN A 222 5.33 11.14 2.88
C ASN A 222 6.36 11.81 3.78
N ARG A 223 7.21 12.67 3.21
CA ARG A 223 8.20 13.47 3.94
C ARG A 223 7.54 14.32 5.03
N LEU A 224 6.52 15.10 4.67
CA LEU A 224 5.85 16.00 5.60
C LEU A 224 5.22 15.22 6.76
N CYS A 225 4.53 14.12 6.45
CA CYS A 225 3.87 13.29 7.45
C CYS A 225 4.88 12.63 8.41
N ILE A 226 5.99 12.09 7.90
CA ILE A 226 7.05 11.47 8.70
C ILE A 226 7.69 12.51 9.63
N ASP A 227 8.18 13.60 9.05
CA ASP A 227 9.01 14.57 9.77
C ASP A 227 8.23 15.34 10.84
N ASN A 228 6.93 15.57 10.61
CA ASN A 228 6.07 16.33 11.52
C ASN A 228 5.11 15.45 12.33
N ASN A 229 5.12 14.12 12.14
CA ASN A 229 4.18 13.17 12.75
C ASN A 229 2.70 13.56 12.53
N ILE A 230 2.38 14.05 11.32
CA ILE A 230 1.02 14.45 10.92
C ILE A 230 0.46 13.36 10.01
N ASN A 231 -0.49 12.59 10.51
CA ASN A 231 -1.16 11.51 9.77
C ASN A 231 -2.67 11.73 9.76
N CYS A 232 -3.33 11.41 8.64
CA CYS A 232 -4.79 11.32 8.60
C CYS A 232 -5.30 10.28 9.61
N GLY A 233 -6.53 10.41 10.07
CA GLY A 233 -7.11 9.48 11.05
C GLY A 233 -6.82 9.83 12.51
N LYS A 234 -6.27 11.03 12.78
CA LYS A 234 -5.98 11.53 14.13
C LYS A 234 -6.59 12.91 14.37
N TRP A 235 -6.80 13.21 15.65
CA TRP A 235 -7.20 14.54 16.10
C TRP A 235 -5.98 15.43 16.31
N PHE A 236 -6.11 16.69 15.90
CA PHE A 236 -5.10 17.72 16.08
C PHE A 236 -5.72 19.01 16.61
N GLN A 237 -4.97 19.71 17.44
CA GLN A 237 -5.15 21.13 17.67
C GLN A 237 -4.30 21.89 16.67
N VAL A 238 -4.93 22.76 15.90
CA VAL A 238 -4.31 23.56 14.86
C VAL A 238 -4.45 25.03 15.24
N THR A 239 -3.32 25.71 15.38
CA THR A 239 -3.27 27.15 15.68
C THR A 239 -2.60 27.89 14.55
N ARG A 240 -3.29 28.88 13.98
CA ARG A 240 -2.70 29.79 13.00
C ARG A 240 -2.16 31.01 13.71
N ASN A 241 -0.87 31.26 13.59
CA ASN A 241 -0.20 32.37 14.24
C ASN A 241 -0.66 33.71 13.66
N GLN A 242 -0.99 34.68 14.53
CA GLN A 242 -1.55 35.98 14.17
C GLN A 242 -0.50 36.91 13.52
N LEU A 243 0.76 36.79 13.93
CA LEU A 243 1.85 37.69 13.55
C LEU A 243 2.87 37.02 12.62
N ALA A 244 2.63 35.77 12.22
CA ALA A 244 3.53 35.05 11.34
C ALA A 244 3.43 35.58 9.91
N THR A 245 4.27 36.57 9.63
CA THR A 245 4.69 36.86 8.25
C THR A 245 5.57 35.71 7.77
N SER A 246 5.61 35.45 6.48
CA SER A 246 6.46 34.42 5.84
C SER A 246 7.97 34.75 5.87
N VAL A 247 8.37 35.62 6.80
CA VAL A 247 9.65 36.33 6.85
C VAL A 247 10.76 35.48 7.48
N ASP A 248 10.41 34.39 8.16
CA ASP A 248 11.40 33.51 8.77
C ASP A 248 11.79 32.40 7.80
N ASN A 249 12.95 32.58 7.17
CA ASN A 249 13.58 31.73 6.16
C ASN A 249 13.92 30.28 6.61
N ILE A 250 13.23 29.68 7.57
CA ILE A 250 13.65 28.39 8.16
C ILE A 250 12.51 27.35 8.23
N TRP A 251 11.30 27.64 8.72
CA TRP A 251 10.20 26.67 8.87
C TRP A 251 8.82 27.37 8.83
N ASP A 252 7.72 26.62 8.71
CA ASP A 252 6.36 27.19 8.82
C ASP A 252 6.13 27.76 10.21
N THR A 253 6.24 29.09 10.32
CA THR A 253 5.90 29.84 11.53
C THR A 253 4.42 30.20 11.58
N GLN A 254 3.65 29.88 10.52
CA GLN A 254 2.26 30.29 10.34
C GLN A 254 1.27 29.31 10.96
N THR A 255 1.53 28.00 10.92
CA THR A 255 0.58 27.00 11.44
C THR A 255 1.28 26.00 12.37
N VAL A 256 0.80 25.92 13.61
CA VAL A 256 1.21 24.89 14.58
C VAL A 256 0.16 23.80 14.63
N VAL A 257 0.57 22.56 14.35
CA VAL A 257 -0.27 21.37 14.37
C VAL A 257 0.21 20.46 15.50
N THR A 258 -0.64 20.17 16.48
CA THR A 258 -0.29 19.35 17.64
C THR A 258 -1.29 18.21 17.80
N ALA A 259 -0.80 16.97 17.84
CA ALA A 259 -1.63 15.79 18.01
C ALA A 259 -2.35 15.79 19.37
N LYS A 260 -3.60 15.33 19.38
CA LYS A 260 -4.42 15.11 20.57
C LYS A 260 -4.56 13.61 20.81
N GLU A 261 -3.52 13.02 21.40
CA GLU A 261 -3.42 11.56 21.60
C GLU A 261 -4.52 10.99 22.50
N GLU A 262 -5.08 11.81 23.38
CA GLU A 262 -6.20 11.47 24.25
C GLU A 262 -7.54 11.31 23.51
N MET A 263 -7.65 11.85 22.29
CA MET A 263 -8.87 11.81 21.48
C MET A 263 -8.81 10.63 20.51
N LEU A 264 -9.34 9.48 20.95
CA LEU A 264 -9.32 8.25 20.16
C LEU A 264 -10.59 8.03 19.32
N CYS A 265 -11.73 8.60 19.74
CA CYS A 265 -13.00 8.43 19.04
C CYS A 265 -13.01 9.24 17.74
N LYS A 266 -13.16 8.57 16.60
CA LYS A 266 -13.37 9.23 15.30
C LYS A 266 -14.73 9.94 15.24
N PRO A 267 -14.84 11.08 14.55
CA PRO A 267 -16.13 11.69 14.26
C PRO A 267 -16.86 10.92 13.14
N GLY A 268 -18.18 11.13 13.01
CA GLY A 268 -18.96 10.65 11.89
C GLY A 268 -18.66 11.47 10.63
N LEU A 269 -17.85 10.93 9.73
CA LEU A 269 -17.65 11.55 8.42
C LEU A 269 -18.92 11.36 7.58
N ARG A 270 -19.41 12.44 6.97
CA ARG A 270 -20.43 12.40 5.91
C ARG A 270 -19.96 11.55 4.72
N ILE A 271 -20.68 10.47 4.41
CA ILE A 271 -20.35 9.49 3.37
C ILE A 271 -21.38 9.57 2.25
N PHE A 272 -20.91 9.54 1.01
CA PHE A 272 -21.75 9.50 -0.18
C PHE A 272 -21.30 8.37 -1.11
N ALA A 273 -22.01 7.26 -1.09
CA ALA A 273 -21.78 6.13 -1.99
C ALA A 273 -22.73 6.21 -3.17
N TRP A 274 -22.26 5.95 -4.39
CA TRP A 274 -23.10 6.05 -5.58
C TRP A 274 -22.65 5.09 -6.68
N ASP A 275 -23.58 4.85 -7.60
CA ASP A 275 -23.45 3.95 -8.75
C ASP A 275 -24.32 4.46 -9.90
N ILE A 276 -23.95 4.13 -11.15
CA ILE A 276 -24.71 4.52 -12.35
C ILE A 276 -25.15 3.34 -13.19
N GLU A 277 -26.30 3.51 -13.83
CA GLU A 277 -26.76 2.61 -14.88
C GLU A 277 -26.84 3.35 -16.20
N CYS A 278 -26.34 2.73 -17.26
CA CYS A 278 -26.24 3.35 -18.58
C CYS A 278 -26.99 2.53 -19.63
N THR A 279 -27.38 3.20 -20.71
CA THR A 279 -27.75 2.50 -21.94
C THR A 279 -26.51 1.80 -22.53
N LYS A 280 -26.74 0.74 -23.30
CA LYS A 280 -25.68 0.11 -24.08
C LYS A 280 -26.22 -0.54 -25.35
N GLU A 281 -25.35 -0.67 -26.34
CA GLU A 281 -25.61 -1.53 -27.48
C GLU A 281 -25.56 -3.02 -27.09
N PRO A 282 -26.37 -3.89 -27.74
CA PRO A 282 -26.33 -5.34 -27.50
C PRO A 282 -24.92 -5.92 -27.68
N LEU A 283 -24.51 -6.78 -26.74
CA LEU A 283 -23.22 -7.49 -26.72
C LEU A 283 -21.97 -6.58 -26.73
N LYS A 284 -22.13 -5.30 -26.44
CA LYS A 284 -21.04 -4.33 -26.31
C LYS A 284 -21.02 -3.71 -24.92
N PHE A 285 -19.86 -3.17 -24.56
CA PHE A 285 -19.71 -2.30 -23.40
C PHE A 285 -20.37 -0.93 -23.66
N PRO A 286 -20.86 -0.26 -22.61
CA PRO A 286 -21.31 1.12 -22.69
C PRO A 286 -20.19 2.05 -23.18
N ASP A 287 -20.52 3.00 -24.05
CA ASP A 287 -19.60 4.01 -24.57
C ASP A 287 -20.16 5.42 -24.31
N SER A 288 -19.52 6.16 -23.41
CA SER A 288 -19.93 7.51 -23.01
C SER A 288 -20.07 8.53 -24.15
N ALA A 289 -19.49 8.28 -25.33
CA ALA A 289 -19.65 9.16 -26.50
C ALA A 289 -21.05 9.07 -27.12
N ARG A 290 -21.70 7.91 -27.03
CA ARG A 290 -22.99 7.62 -27.68
C ARG A 290 -24.10 7.26 -26.70
N ASP A 291 -23.75 6.54 -25.64
CA ASP A 291 -24.67 6.01 -24.64
C ASP A 291 -24.96 7.08 -23.58
N ARG A 292 -26.09 6.91 -22.89
CA ARG A 292 -26.64 7.87 -21.92
C ARG A 292 -26.75 7.24 -20.54
N ILE A 293 -26.72 8.07 -19.52
CA ILE A 293 -27.02 7.68 -18.14
C ILE A 293 -28.54 7.52 -18.01
N THR A 294 -28.96 6.35 -17.53
CA THR A 294 -30.35 5.98 -17.30
C THR A 294 -30.74 6.28 -15.85
N LEU A 295 -29.92 5.85 -14.89
CA LEU A 295 -30.14 6.02 -13.45
C LEU A 295 -28.84 6.41 -12.75
N ILE A 296 -28.96 7.18 -11.67
CA ILE A 296 -27.90 7.32 -10.66
C ILE A 296 -28.52 6.98 -9.31
N SER A 297 -28.03 5.92 -8.67
CA SER A 297 -28.39 5.56 -7.31
C SER A 297 -27.30 6.04 -6.34
N ALA A 298 -27.71 6.55 -5.19
CA ALA A 298 -26.79 7.03 -4.17
C ALA A 298 -27.32 6.77 -2.77
N MET A 299 -26.41 6.56 -1.82
CA MET A 299 -26.67 6.56 -0.39
C MET A 299 -25.81 7.63 0.27
N ALA A 300 -26.46 8.57 0.97
CA ALA A 300 -25.79 9.57 1.78
C ALA A 300 -26.18 9.38 3.25
N ASP A 301 -25.20 9.06 4.11
CA ASP A 301 -25.39 8.83 5.55
C ASP A 301 -26.58 7.92 5.91
N GLY A 302 -26.84 6.88 5.09
CA GLY A 302 -27.92 5.91 5.27
C GLY A 302 -29.23 6.26 4.56
N SER A 303 -29.38 7.49 4.05
CA SER A 303 -30.53 7.89 3.23
C SER A 303 -30.29 7.60 1.75
N GLY A 304 -31.21 6.89 1.10
CA GLY A 304 -31.12 6.55 -0.31
C GLY A 304 -31.73 7.62 -1.22
N PHE A 305 -31.10 7.84 -2.37
CA PHE A 305 -31.59 8.69 -3.44
C PHE A 305 -31.44 7.98 -4.78
N LEU A 306 -32.47 8.05 -5.62
CA LEU A 306 -32.44 7.53 -6.98
C LEU A 306 -32.82 8.66 -7.94
N ILE A 307 -31.91 9.04 -8.83
CA ILE A 307 -32.14 10.05 -9.86
C ILE A 307 -32.38 9.32 -11.18
N VAL A 308 -33.49 9.66 -11.84
CA VAL A 308 -34.00 8.92 -13.00
C VAL A 308 -33.99 9.83 -14.22
N ASN A 309 -33.45 9.35 -15.34
CA ASN A 309 -33.55 10.02 -16.62
C ASN A 309 -34.82 9.58 -17.35
N ARG A 310 -35.86 10.43 -17.34
CA ARG A 310 -37.15 10.16 -17.99
C ARG A 310 -37.08 10.13 -19.52
N SER A 311 -35.96 10.53 -20.15
CA SER A 311 -35.78 10.36 -21.59
C SER A 311 -35.50 8.91 -21.99
N GLU A 312 -34.91 8.11 -21.10
CA GLU A 312 -34.57 6.70 -21.35
C GLU A 312 -35.51 5.73 -20.62
N VAL A 313 -35.98 6.10 -19.43
CA VAL A 313 -36.95 5.33 -18.66
C VAL A 313 -38.36 5.61 -19.18
N SER A 314 -39.28 4.64 -19.22
CA SER A 314 -40.62 4.84 -19.79
C SER A 314 -41.65 5.45 -18.82
N ALA A 315 -41.54 5.18 -17.51
CA ALA A 315 -42.44 5.67 -16.47
C ALA A 315 -41.69 6.34 -15.31
N ASP A 316 -42.40 7.18 -14.55
CA ASP A 316 -41.89 7.74 -13.30
C ASP A 316 -41.67 6.60 -12.29
N ILE A 317 -40.54 6.64 -11.57
CA ILE A 317 -40.23 5.67 -10.52
C ILE A 317 -40.76 6.19 -9.19
N GLU A 318 -41.59 5.39 -8.52
CA GLU A 318 -42.08 5.69 -7.18
C GLU A 318 -40.99 5.41 -6.13
N PRO A 319 -40.97 6.15 -4.99
CA PRO A 319 -40.10 5.85 -3.87
C PRO A 319 -40.16 4.38 -3.48
N LEU A 320 -39.00 3.78 -3.21
CA LEU A 320 -38.87 2.35 -2.98
C LEU A 320 -37.96 2.07 -1.79
N GLU A 321 -38.21 0.92 -1.17
CA GLU A 321 -37.39 0.39 -0.08
C GLU A 321 -36.71 -0.89 -0.54
N TYR A 322 -35.39 -0.94 -0.36
CA TYR A 322 -34.57 -2.14 -0.53
C TYR A 322 -33.77 -2.39 0.75
N THR A 323 -34.35 -3.21 1.63
CA THR A 323 -33.77 -3.59 2.92
C THR A 323 -33.49 -5.11 2.93
N PRO A 324 -32.34 -5.57 2.40
CA PRO A 324 -32.02 -7.01 2.31
C PRO A 324 -31.83 -7.66 3.68
N LYS A 325 -31.44 -6.85 4.69
CA LYS A 325 -31.39 -7.23 6.11
C LYS A 325 -31.76 -6.03 6.97
N PRO A 326 -32.26 -6.24 8.21
CA PRO A 326 -32.55 -5.13 9.13
C PRO A 326 -31.37 -4.20 9.41
N GLU A 327 -30.13 -4.69 9.31
CA GLU A 327 -28.90 -3.92 9.49
C GLU A 327 -28.47 -3.12 8.25
N TYR A 328 -29.12 -3.36 7.10
CA TYR A 328 -28.85 -2.75 5.81
C TYR A 328 -30.12 -2.08 5.28
N GLU A 329 -30.60 -1.08 6.01
CA GLU A 329 -31.76 -0.29 5.59
C GLU A 329 -31.44 0.54 4.34
N GLY A 330 -32.34 0.53 3.37
CA GLY A 330 -32.18 1.27 2.12
C GLY A 330 -33.51 1.87 1.70
N ILE A 331 -33.85 3.04 2.25
CA ILE A 331 -35.07 3.78 1.89
C ILE A 331 -34.70 4.85 0.87
N PHE A 332 -35.28 4.79 -0.33
CA PHE A 332 -34.89 5.64 -1.46
C PHE A 332 -35.98 6.65 -1.83
N ALA A 333 -35.61 7.93 -1.77
CA ALA A 333 -36.36 9.00 -2.43
C ALA A 333 -36.01 9.07 -3.91
N THR A 334 -37.01 9.27 -4.77
CA THR A 334 -36.83 9.29 -6.22
C THR A 334 -36.94 10.70 -6.80
N TYR A 335 -36.03 11.04 -7.71
CA TYR A 335 -36.03 12.28 -8.49
C TYR A 335 -36.19 11.94 -9.97
N ASN A 336 -37.41 12.08 -10.49
CA ASN A 336 -37.72 11.85 -11.90
C ASN A 336 -37.39 13.12 -12.72
N GLU A 337 -36.18 13.18 -13.26
CA GLU A 337 -35.69 14.33 -14.03
C GLU A 337 -36.02 14.18 -15.53
N PRO A 338 -36.39 15.26 -16.23
CA PRO A 338 -36.94 15.19 -17.58
C PRO A 338 -35.95 14.67 -18.64
N ASP A 339 -34.65 14.89 -18.44
CA ASP A 339 -33.59 14.49 -19.36
C ASP A 339 -32.25 14.23 -18.63
N GLU A 340 -31.27 13.70 -19.37
CA GLU A 340 -29.93 13.38 -18.83
C GLU A 340 -29.21 14.62 -18.26
N ALA A 341 -29.41 15.81 -18.86
CA ALA A 341 -28.76 17.02 -18.40
C ALA A 341 -29.33 17.51 -17.05
N ALA A 342 -30.63 17.36 -16.85
CA ALA A 342 -31.30 17.62 -15.57
C ALA A 342 -30.88 16.60 -14.51
N LEU A 343 -30.75 15.32 -14.88
CA LEU A 343 -30.21 14.27 -14.00
C LEU A 343 -28.80 14.62 -13.50
N ILE A 344 -27.88 15.01 -14.38
CA ILE A 344 -26.50 15.35 -13.99
C ILE A 344 -26.49 16.59 -13.07
N ARG A 345 -27.30 17.61 -13.35
CA ARG A 345 -27.41 18.79 -12.48
C ARG A 345 -27.99 18.45 -11.11
N ARG A 346 -28.99 17.57 -11.05
CA ARG A 346 -29.56 17.06 -9.80
C ARG A 346 -28.52 16.31 -8.99
N PHE A 347 -27.71 15.47 -9.64
CA PHE A 347 -26.63 14.73 -8.99
C PHE A 347 -25.61 15.67 -8.32
N PHE A 348 -25.17 16.70 -9.04
CA PHE A 348 -24.26 17.71 -8.46
C PHE A 348 -24.92 18.54 -7.35
N ALA A 349 -26.21 18.88 -7.49
CA ALA A 349 -26.95 19.53 -6.42
C ALA A 349 -26.99 18.66 -5.16
N LEU A 350 -27.28 17.36 -5.30
CA LEU A 350 -27.31 16.42 -4.18
C LEU A 350 -25.95 16.29 -3.48
N ILE A 351 -24.85 16.24 -4.23
CA ILE A 351 -23.50 16.22 -3.64
C ILE A 351 -23.22 17.52 -2.87
N ARG A 352 -23.62 18.69 -3.39
CA ARG A 352 -23.45 19.96 -2.66
C ARG A 352 -24.31 20.02 -1.40
N ASP A 353 -25.57 19.63 -1.50
CA ASP A 353 -26.54 19.67 -0.40
C ASP A 353 -26.15 18.70 0.73
N THR A 354 -25.55 17.56 0.40
CA THR A 354 -25.06 16.58 1.39
C THR A 354 -23.64 16.87 1.88
N SER A 355 -22.87 17.68 1.15
CA SER A 355 -21.50 18.10 1.44
C SER A 355 -20.60 16.98 1.99
N PRO A 356 -20.40 15.87 1.25
CA PRO A 356 -19.72 14.68 1.77
C PRO A 356 -18.23 14.93 2.03
N HIS A 357 -17.65 14.16 2.95
CA HIS A 357 -16.19 14.10 3.12
C HIS A 357 -15.57 12.96 2.30
N VAL A 358 -16.33 11.88 2.12
CA VAL A 358 -15.90 10.70 1.38
C VAL A 358 -16.92 10.37 0.31
N LEU A 359 -16.44 10.25 -0.91
CA LEU A 359 -17.15 9.68 -2.05
C LEU A 359 -16.72 8.23 -2.23
N VAL A 360 -17.70 7.35 -2.40
CA VAL A 360 -17.51 5.90 -2.45
C VAL A 360 -18.17 5.36 -3.71
N THR A 361 -17.46 4.48 -4.41
CA THR A 361 -17.96 3.78 -5.61
C THR A 361 -17.46 2.34 -5.61
N PHE A 362 -17.96 1.52 -6.53
CA PHE A 362 -17.36 0.22 -6.83
C PHE A 362 -16.89 0.21 -8.30
N ASN A 363 -15.57 0.21 -8.53
CA ASN A 363 -14.95 0.33 -9.85
C ASN A 363 -15.23 1.69 -10.55
N GLY A 364 -15.48 2.73 -9.76
CA GLY A 364 -15.80 4.06 -10.25
C GLY A 364 -14.64 4.75 -10.97
N ASP A 365 -13.40 4.44 -10.59
CA ASP A 365 -12.21 5.02 -11.23
C ASP A 365 -12.16 4.69 -12.74
N PHE A 366 -12.63 3.50 -13.13
CA PHE A 366 -12.56 3.00 -14.50
C PHE A 366 -13.87 3.10 -15.28
N PHE A 367 -15.01 3.30 -14.61
CA PHE A 367 -16.32 3.33 -15.25
C PHE A 367 -17.13 4.58 -14.90
N ASP A 368 -17.62 4.70 -13.66
CA ASP A 368 -18.60 5.72 -13.27
C ASP A 368 -18.11 7.14 -13.51
N PHE A 369 -16.96 7.50 -12.93
CA PHE A 369 -16.39 8.84 -13.05
C PHE A 369 -16.10 9.25 -14.51
N PRO A 370 -15.35 8.47 -15.32
CA PRO A 370 -15.08 8.86 -16.70
C PRO A 370 -16.35 8.93 -17.54
N PHE A 371 -17.35 8.08 -17.27
CA PHE A 371 -18.63 8.12 -17.97
C PHE A 371 -19.38 9.42 -17.68
N VAL A 372 -19.65 9.75 -16.42
CA VAL A 372 -20.38 10.97 -16.05
C VAL A 372 -19.60 12.23 -16.46
N GLN A 373 -18.28 12.24 -16.35
CA GLN A 373 -17.45 13.37 -16.80
C GLN A 373 -17.64 13.65 -18.30
N ASN A 374 -17.61 12.61 -19.14
CA ASN A 374 -17.81 12.76 -20.58
C ASN A 374 -19.23 13.20 -20.93
N ARG A 375 -20.25 12.67 -20.23
CA ARG A 375 -21.65 13.09 -20.41
C ARG A 375 -21.88 14.54 -19.98
N ALA A 376 -21.34 14.95 -18.82
CA ALA A 376 -21.40 16.33 -18.34
C ALA A 376 -20.79 17.29 -19.37
N LYS A 377 -19.64 16.93 -19.95
CA LYS A 377 -18.99 17.70 -21.02
C LYS A 377 -19.87 17.83 -22.27
N ALA A 378 -20.58 16.76 -22.68
CA ALA A 378 -21.50 16.80 -23.82
C ALA A 378 -22.66 17.80 -23.64
N TYR A 379 -23.05 18.08 -22.39
CA TYR A 379 -24.08 19.06 -22.03
C TYR A 379 -23.53 20.43 -21.62
N ASN A 380 -22.24 20.71 -21.87
CA ASN A 380 -21.55 21.94 -21.46
C ASN A 380 -21.63 22.21 -19.94
N ILE A 381 -21.63 21.15 -19.13
CA ILE A 381 -21.54 21.25 -17.68
C ILE A 381 -20.07 21.10 -17.29
N ASP A 382 -19.53 22.10 -16.60
CA ASP A 382 -18.14 22.07 -16.13
C ASP A 382 -18.00 21.11 -14.93
N TRP A 383 -17.47 19.93 -15.23
CA TRP A 383 -17.25 18.87 -14.27
C TRP A 383 -16.43 19.31 -13.06
N LEU A 384 -15.33 20.04 -13.28
CA LEU A 384 -14.42 20.41 -12.21
C LEU A 384 -15.04 21.51 -11.34
N ALA A 385 -15.71 22.49 -11.97
CA ALA A 385 -16.33 23.61 -11.26
C ALA A 385 -17.58 23.22 -10.45
N GLU A 386 -18.21 22.08 -10.76
CA GLU A 386 -19.35 21.54 -10.00
C GLU A 386 -18.92 20.48 -8.98
N MET A 387 -18.09 19.50 -9.39
CA MET A 387 -17.77 18.35 -8.55
C MET A 387 -16.48 18.50 -7.75
N GLY A 388 -15.49 19.28 -8.20
CA GLY A 388 -14.18 19.38 -7.55
C GLY A 388 -13.36 18.08 -7.58
N ILE A 389 -13.66 17.18 -8.53
CA ILE A 389 -12.94 15.92 -8.75
C ILE A 389 -12.24 15.95 -10.10
N GLN A 390 -11.05 15.36 -10.21
CA GLN A 390 -10.36 15.20 -11.47
C GLN A 390 -9.57 13.90 -11.52
N LYS A 391 -9.33 13.41 -12.75
CA LYS A 391 -8.38 12.32 -12.97
C LYS A 391 -6.97 12.81 -12.61
N MET A 392 -6.26 12.03 -11.81
CA MET A 392 -4.91 12.40 -11.37
C MET A 392 -3.89 12.31 -12.52
N PRO A 393 -2.96 13.27 -12.64
CA PRO A 393 -1.96 13.23 -13.73
C PRO A 393 -1.07 11.99 -13.64
N ASN A 394 -0.95 11.25 -14.75
CA ASN A 394 -0.17 10.01 -14.87
C ASN A 394 -0.67 8.84 -14.00
N GLU A 395 -1.89 8.94 -13.48
CA GLU A 395 -2.52 7.90 -12.66
C GLU A 395 -3.90 7.57 -13.24
N ASP A 396 -4.36 6.34 -13.02
CA ASP A 396 -5.63 5.86 -13.58
C ASP A 396 -6.82 5.96 -12.59
N TYR A 397 -6.76 6.91 -11.66
CA TYR A 397 -7.83 7.14 -10.69
C TYR A 397 -8.24 8.61 -10.59
N PHE A 398 -9.44 8.83 -10.06
CA PHE A 398 -10.02 10.13 -9.77
C PHE A 398 -9.84 10.50 -8.31
N ALA A 399 -9.50 11.76 -8.04
CA ALA A 399 -9.36 12.29 -6.69
C ALA A 399 -10.02 13.66 -6.54
N GLY A 400 -10.54 13.91 -5.34
CA GLY A 400 -11.11 15.19 -4.95
C GLY A 400 -10.08 16.25 -4.58
N GLN A 401 -10.46 17.51 -4.74
CA GLN A 401 -9.71 18.68 -4.25
C GLN A 401 -9.74 18.78 -2.71
N TRP A 402 -10.83 18.37 -2.06
CA TRP A 402 -10.94 18.29 -0.58
C TRP A 402 -11.63 17.03 -0.08
N PHE A 403 -12.52 16.41 -0.86
CA PHE A 403 -13.07 15.09 -0.53
C PHE A 403 -12.06 13.98 -0.80
N VAL A 404 -12.28 12.86 -0.12
CA VAL A 404 -11.59 11.60 -0.38
C VAL A 404 -12.44 10.78 -1.33
N HIS A 405 -11.83 10.17 -2.34
CA HIS A 405 -12.50 9.17 -3.18
C HIS A 405 -11.98 7.77 -2.84
N LEU A 406 -12.84 6.93 -2.27
CA LEU A 406 -12.53 5.55 -1.93
C LEU A 406 -13.29 4.56 -2.82
N ASP A 407 -12.60 4.05 -3.83
CA ASP A 407 -13.11 2.98 -4.68
C ASP A 407 -13.00 1.62 -3.96
N CYS A 408 -14.15 1.05 -3.60
CA CYS A 408 -14.25 -0.23 -2.92
C CYS A 408 -13.55 -1.36 -3.70
N PHE A 409 -13.47 -1.26 -5.03
CA PHE A 409 -12.85 -2.30 -5.85
C PHE A 409 -11.34 -2.41 -5.61
N ALA A 410 -10.64 -1.30 -5.34
CA ALA A 410 -9.23 -1.31 -4.99
C ALA A 410 -8.96 -2.11 -3.69
N TRP A 411 -9.81 -1.92 -2.68
CA TRP A 411 -9.77 -2.74 -1.46
C TRP A 411 -10.10 -4.20 -1.75
N VAL A 412 -11.08 -4.49 -2.61
CA VAL A 412 -11.41 -5.85 -2.99
C VAL A 412 -10.22 -6.57 -3.62
N GLN A 413 -9.48 -5.90 -4.50
CA GLN A 413 -8.32 -6.49 -5.17
C GLN A 413 -7.16 -6.77 -4.23
N ARG A 414 -6.89 -5.87 -3.27
CA ARG A 414 -5.71 -5.92 -2.41
C ARG A 414 -5.94 -6.64 -1.08
N ASP A 415 -7.04 -6.34 -0.40
CA ASP A 415 -7.21 -6.61 1.04
C ASP A 415 -8.37 -7.57 1.36
N SER A 416 -9.28 -7.84 0.41
CA SER A 416 -10.47 -8.68 0.71
C SER A 416 -10.17 -10.17 0.91
N TYR A 417 -8.99 -10.63 0.46
CA TYR A 417 -8.61 -12.04 0.43
C TYR A 417 -9.52 -12.92 -0.45
N LEU A 418 -10.30 -12.32 -1.36
CA LEU A 418 -11.16 -13.03 -2.29
C LEU A 418 -10.39 -13.49 -3.55
N PRO A 419 -10.70 -14.69 -4.07
CA PRO A 419 -10.10 -15.17 -5.31
C PRO A 419 -10.54 -14.29 -6.49
N CYS A 420 -9.73 -14.19 -7.54
CA CYS A 420 -9.97 -13.28 -8.67
C CYS A 420 -11.36 -13.43 -9.29
N GLY A 421 -11.89 -14.66 -9.39
CA GLY A 421 -13.23 -14.92 -9.93
C GLY A 421 -14.41 -14.47 -9.04
N ALA A 422 -14.16 -14.09 -7.79
CA ALA A 422 -15.17 -13.66 -6.82
C ALA A 422 -15.06 -12.17 -6.45
N ARG A 423 -14.44 -11.35 -7.30
CA ARG A 423 -14.19 -9.93 -7.04
C ARG A 423 -15.25 -8.98 -7.60
N GLY A 424 -16.26 -9.48 -8.32
CA GLY A 424 -17.40 -8.66 -8.75
C GLY A 424 -18.32 -8.31 -7.57
N LEU A 425 -19.02 -7.17 -7.65
CA LEU A 425 -19.85 -6.63 -6.56
C LEU A 425 -20.84 -7.66 -6.00
N LYS A 426 -21.50 -8.43 -6.88
CA LYS A 426 -22.44 -9.50 -6.49
C LYS A 426 -21.79 -10.56 -5.59
N ALA A 427 -20.64 -11.10 -6.02
CA ALA A 427 -19.90 -12.10 -5.25
C ALA A 427 -19.36 -11.51 -3.95
N VAL A 428 -18.80 -10.29 -4.00
CA VAL A 428 -18.30 -9.58 -2.81
C VAL A 428 -19.41 -9.40 -1.78
N THR A 429 -20.60 -8.99 -2.21
CA THR A 429 -21.79 -8.83 -1.36
C THR A 429 -22.18 -10.14 -0.68
N ARG A 430 -22.24 -11.25 -1.42
CA ARG A 430 -22.49 -12.59 -0.86
C ARG A 430 -21.44 -12.99 0.18
N TYR A 431 -20.16 -12.83 -0.15
CA TYR A 431 -19.07 -13.29 0.72
C TYR A 431 -18.88 -12.40 1.95
N LYS A 432 -19.05 -11.09 1.82
CA LYS A 432 -18.80 -10.11 2.88
C LYS A 432 -20.09 -9.72 3.62
N LEU A 433 -21.11 -9.22 2.92
CA LEU A 433 -22.37 -8.77 3.54
C LEU A 433 -23.37 -9.91 3.83
N LYS A 434 -23.10 -11.13 3.33
CA LYS A 434 -23.86 -12.36 3.63
C LYS A 434 -25.33 -12.27 3.22
N TYR A 435 -25.63 -11.68 2.07
CA TYR A 435 -26.93 -11.76 1.40
C TYR A 435 -26.74 -11.82 -0.11
N ASP A 436 -27.78 -12.24 -0.82
CA ASP A 436 -27.80 -12.27 -2.28
C ASP A 436 -28.39 -10.94 -2.80
N PRO A 437 -27.59 -10.07 -3.47
CA PRO A 437 -28.12 -8.85 -4.07
C PRO A 437 -29.00 -9.17 -5.27
N VAL A 438 -29.77 -8.18 -5.72
CA VAL A 438 -30.58 -8.32 -6.95
C VAL A 438 -29.63 -8.56 -8.13
N GLU A 439 -29.94 -9.56 -8.96
CA GLU A 439 -29.17 -9.83 -10.16
C GLU A 439 -30.02 -9.57 -11.41
N LEU A 440 -29.54 -8.66 -12.25
CA LEU A 440 -30.03 -8.46 -13.60
C LEU A 440 -28.91 -8.79 -14.61
N ASP A 441 -29.29 -9.35 -15.77
CA ASP A 441 -28.37 -9.51 -16.89
C ASP A 441 -28.10 -8.13 -17.53
N PRO A 442 -26.84 -7.73 -17.74
CA PRO A 442 -26.53 -6.46 -18.40
C PRO A 442 -27.21 -6.25 -19.76
N GLU A 443 -27.53 -7.30 -20.51
CA GLU A 443 -28.25 -7.19 -21.79
C GLU A 443 -29.73 -6.82 -21.62
N GLU A 444 -30.32 -7.11 -20.45
CA GLU A 444 -31.72 -6.81 -20.15
C GLU A 444 -31.93 -5.39 -19.60
N MET A 445 -30.87 -4.72 -19.13
CA MET A 445 -30.95 -3.39 -18.51
C MET A 445 -31.60 -2.34 -19.42
N THR A 446 -31.15 -2.23 -20.68
CA THR A 446 -31.67 -1.23 -21.63
C THR A 446 -33.13 -1.52 -22.04
N PRO A 447 -33.52 -2.77 -22.35
CA PRO A 447 -34.94 -3.14 -22.49
C PRO A 447 -35.79 -2.84 -21.25
N PHE A 448 -35.30 -3.19 -20.05
CA PHE A 448 -36.05 -3.02 -18.80
C PHE A 448 -36.33 -1.55 -18.48
N ALA A 449 -35.46 -0.62 -18.87
CA ALA A 449 -35.74 0.81 -18.75
C ALA A 449 -37.07 1.21 -19.42
N LYS A 450 -37.47 0.51 -20.49
CA LYS A 450 -38.71 0.76 -21.22
C LYS A 450 -39.86 -0.12 -20.78
N GLU A 451 -39.60 -1.40 -20.54
CA GLU A 451 -40.64 -2.40 -20.31
C GLU A 451 -40.97 -2.59 -18.82
N ARG A 452 -39.95 -2.54 -17.96
CA ARG A 452 -40.02 -2.89 -16.52
C ARG A 452 -39.19 -1.91 -15.66
N PRO A 453 -39.49 -0.60 -15.71
CA PRO A 453 -38.62 0.44 -15.15
C PRO A 453 -38.46 0.35 -13.63
N GLN A 454 -39.50 -0.06 -12.89
CA GLN A 454 -39.43 -0.22 -11.42
C GLN A 454 -38.48 -1.35 -10.99
N GLU A 455 -38.34 -2.40 -11.80
CA GLU A 455 -37.43 -3.51 -11.51
C GLU A 455 -35.98 -3.15 -11.80
N LEU A 456 -35.72 -2.39 -12.86
CA LEU A 456 -34.41 -1.80 -13.11
C LEU A 456 -34.00 -0.86 -11.95
N ALA A 457 -34.95 -0.06 -11.45
CA ALA A 457 -34.73 0.80 -10.29
C ALA A 457 -34.35 -0.02 -9.05
N ALA A 458 -35.04 -1.15 -8.79
CA ALA A 458 -34.71 -2.05 -7.68
C ALA A 458 -33.30 -2.65 -7.78
N TYR A 459 -32.84 -2.98 -8.99
CA TYR A 459 -31.46 -3.41 -9.24
C TYR A 459 -30.44 -2.29 -8.93
N SER A 460 -30.66 -1.09 -9.48
CA SER A 460 -29.76 0.04 -9.30
C SER A 460 -29.62 0.46 -7.82
N VAL A 461 -30.72 0.47 -7.06
CA VAL A 461 -30.64 0.78 -5.61
C VAL A 461 -29.98 -0.35 -4.81
N SER A 462 -30.09 -1.61 -5.26
CA SER A 462 -29.40 -2.74 -4.63
C SER A 462 -27.89 -2.58 -4.69
N ASP A 463 -27.34 -2.11 -5.81
CA ASP A 463 -25.90 -1.90 -5.99
C ASP A 463 -25.37 -0.71 -5.16
N ALA A 464 -26.15 0.36 -5.01
CA ALA A 464 -25.83 1.46 -4.09
C ALA A 464 -25.83 1.01 -2.61
N VAL A 465 -26.83 0.21 -2.20
CA VAL A 465 -26.90 -0.38 -0.84
C VAL A 465 -25.71 -1.29 -0.58
N ALA A 466 -25.39 -2.18 -1.52
CA ALA A 466 -24.25 -3.07 -1.40
C ALA A 466 -22.94 -2.28 -1.27
N THR A 467 -22.73 -1.26 -2.10
CA THR A 467 -21.52 -0.43 -2.10
C THR A 467 -21.38 0.37 -0.81
N TYR A 468 -22.45 1.02 -0.35
CA TYR A 468 -22.46 1.79 0.90
C TYR A 468 -22.14 0.93 2.12
N TYR A 469 -22.83 -0.19 2.28
CA TYR A 469 -22.63 -1.05 3.47
C TYR A 469 -21.34 -1.87 3.41
N LEU A 470 -20.86 -2.24 2.21
CA LEU A 470 -19.52 -2.81 2.06
C LEU A 470 -18.48 -1.83 2.58
N TYR A 471 -18.57 -0.57 2.18
CA TYR A 471 -17.69 0.48 2.65
C TYR A 471 -17.77 0.68 4.17
N MET A 472 -18.98 0.89 4.69
CA MET A 472 -19.19 1.18 6.11
C MET A 472 -18.76 0.04 7.03
N LYS A 473 -18.96 -1.22 6.62
CA LYS A 473 -18.65 -2.39 7.46
C LYS A 473 -17.18 -2.83 7.37
N TYR A 474 -16.53 -2.69 6.21
CA TYR A 474 -15.22 -3.28 5.97
C TYR A 474 -14.10 -2.28 5.67
N ILE A 475 -14.40 -1.15 5.04
CA ILE A 475 -13.38 -0.31 4.40
C ILE A 475 -13.14 0.97 5.19
N HIS A 476 -14.18 1.66 5.65
CA HIS A 476 -14.07 2.95 6.34
C HIS A 476 -13.08 2.88 7.52
N ASP A 477 -13.37 1.99 8.47
CA ASP A 477 -12.57 1.81 9.69
C ASP A 477 -11.16 1.34 9.38
N PHE A 478 -11.05 0.40 8.44
CA PHE A 478 -9.79 -0.18 8.03
C PHE A 478 -8.83 0.87 7.44
N ILE A 479 -9.31 1.66 6.46
CA ILE A 479 -8.47 2.66 5.78
C ILE A 479 -8.09 3.80 6.73
N PHE A 480 -9.02 4.33 7.53
CA PHE A 480 -8.67 5.42 8.46
C PHE A 480 -7.79 4.95 9.62
N ALA A 481 -7.92 3.70 10.07
CA ALA A 481 -6.99 3.11 11.04
C ALA A 481 -5.58 2.97 10.43
N LEU A 482 -5.48 2.50 9.18
CA LEU A 482 -4.20 2.43 8.47
C LEU A 482 -3.57 3.82 8.26
N CYS A 483 -4.36 4.82 7.90
CA CYS A 483 -3.90 6.21 7.75
C CYS A 483 -3.28 6.75 9.04
N SER A 484 -3.78 6.34 10.22
CA SER A 484 -3.25 6.83 11.50
C SER A 484 -1.76 6.50 11.72
N ILE A 485 -1.27 5.44 11.08
CA ILE A 485 0.13 4.99 11.20
C ILE A 485 0.94 5.15 9.90
N ILE A 486 0.28 5.07 8.74
CA ILE A 486 0.93 5.17 7.43
C ILE A 486 0.96 6.65 6.99
N PRO A 487 2.14 7.22 6.71
CA PRO A 487 2.29 8.62 6.28
C PRO A 487 1.88 8.85 4.82
N TYR A 488 0.58 8.73 4.54
CA TYR A 488 -0.09 9.02 3.27
C TYR A 488 -1.54 9.49 3.49
N ASN A 489 -2.15 10.14 2.50
CA ASN A 489 -3.58 10.44 2.49
C ASN A 489 -4.41 9.16 2.22
N PRO A 490 -5.72 9.16 2.53
CA PRO A 490 -6.54 7.95 2.39
C PRO A 490 -6.65 7.42 0.96
N ASP A 491 -6.65 8.30 -0.05
CA ASP A 491 -6.68 7.88 -1.46
C ASP A 491 -5.45 7.00 -1.80
N ASP A 492 -4.27 7.39 -1.31
CA ASP A 492 -3.00 6.69 -1.50
C ASP A 492 -2.94 5.41 -0.67
N VAL A 493 -3.43 5.43 0.58
CA VAL A 493 -3.47 4.24 1.45
C VAL A 493 -4.35 3.15 0.86
N LEU A 494 -5.43 3.51 0.16
CA LEU A 494 -6.28 2.54 -0.53
C LEU A 494 -5.62 1.97 -1.79
N ARG A 495 -4.92 2.79 -2.57
CA ARG A 495 -4.48 2.44 -3.93
C ARG A 495 -3.05 1.92 -4.04
N LYS A 496 -2.13 2.38 -3.18
CA LYS A 496 -0.72 1.93 -3.24
C LYS A 496 -0.59 0.46 -2.87
N GLY A 497 0.39 -0.22 -3.46
CA GLY A 497 0.69 -1.61 -3.12
C GLY A 497 1.11 -1.75 -1.66
N SER A 498 0.79 -2.90 -1.04
CA SER A 498 1.15 -3.19 0.36
C SER A 498 2.65 -3.05 0.64
N GLY A 499 3.51 -3.41 -0.33
CA GLY A 499 4.96 -3.20 -0.23
C GLY A 499 5.36 -1.73 -0.03
N THR A 500 4.73 -0.80 -0.76
CA THR A 500 4.97 0.65 -0.61
C THR A 500 4.44 1.19 0.72
N LEU A 501 3.35 0.62 1.24
CA LEU A 501 2.86 0.95 2.58
C LEU A 501 3.86 0.51 3.67
N CYS A 502 4.44 -0.70 3.51
CA CYS A 502 5.50 -1.19 4.39
C CYS A 502 6.77 -0.34 4.30
N GLU A 503 7.22 0.03 3.10
CA GLU A 503 8.36 0.95 2.88
C GLU A 503 8.17 2.25 3.66
N SER A 504 6.99 2.86 3.55
CA SER A 504 6.61 4.08 4.26
C SER A 504 6.62 3.94 5.79
N LEU A 505 6.15 2.81 6.32
CA LEU A 505 6.23 2.50 7.75
C LEU A 505 7.69 2.34 8.22
N LEU A 506 8.52 1.66 7.43
CA LEU A 506 9.95 1.49 7.72
C LEU A 506 10.69 2.83 7.68
N MET A 507 10.39 3.70 6.71
CA MET A 507 10.94 5.06 6.65
C MET A 507 10.58 5.89 7.89
N ASN A 508 9.33 5.79 8.38
CA ASN A 508 8.93 6.46 9.61
C ASN A 508 9.75 5.97 10.83
N GLN A 509 9.99 4.66 10.95
CA GLN A 509 10.82 4.12 12.03
C GLN A 509 12.30 4.49 11.88
N ALA A 510 12.83 4.42 10.67
CA ALA A 510 14.21 4.82 10.36
C ALA A 510 14.44 6.31 10.68
N PHE A 511 13.48 7.18 10.34
CA PHE A 511 13.54 8.61 10.66
C PHE A 511 13.62 8.85 12.17
N LYS A 512 12.75 8.17 12.95
CA LYS A 512 12.77 8.24 14.43
C LYS A 512 14.09 7.77 15.04
N ALA A 513 14.74 6.80 14.40
CA ALA A 513 16.05 6.29 14.79
C ALA A 513 17.23 7.11 14.20
N ASN A 514 16.96 8.21 13.49
CA ASN A 514 17.94 9.02 12.76
C ASN A 514 18.77 8.23 11.72
N VAL A 515 18.22 7.13 11.19
CA VAL A 515 18.83 6.28 10.15
C VAL A 515 18.59 6.88 8.76
N LEU A 516 19.64 6.96 7.96
CA LEU A 516 19.62 7.38 6.56
C LEU A 516 18.86 6.36 5.71
N PHE A 517 17.93 6.79 4.87
CA PHE A 517 17.23 5.84 4.01
C PHE A 517 18.15 5.39 2.86
N PRO A 518 18.29 4.07 2.63
CA PRO A 518 19.02 3.58 1.48
C PRO A 518 18.30 3.97 0.19
N ASN A 519 19.07 4.20 -0.88
CA ASN A 519 18.50 4.36 -2.21
C ASN A 519 17.77 3.09 -2.66
N LYS A 520 16.73 3.25 -3.48
CA LYS A 520 16.03 2.12 -4.07
C LYS A 520 16.98 1.20 -4.81
N HIS A 521 16.79 -0.11 -4.62
CA HIS A 521 17.56 -1.11 -5.34
C HIS A 521 17.33 -0.97 -6.84
N VAL A 522 18.41 -1.05 -7.61
CA VAL A 522 18.38 -1.06 -9.07
C VAL A 522 19.02 -2.36 -9.50
N ASP A 523 18.22 -3.25 -10.07
CA ASP A 523 18.70 -4.53 -10.58
C ASP A 523 19.72 -4.30 -11.69
N ALA A 524 20.79 -5.10 -11.71
CA ALA A 524 21.76 -5.04 -12.79
C ALA A 524 21.10 -5.50 -14.10
N GLN A 525 21.40 -4.80 -15.20
CA GLN A 525 20.80 -5.14 -16.50
C GLN A 525 21.16 -6.54 -16.99
N LEU A 526 22.37 -7.01 -16.66
CA LEU A 526 22.85 -8.34 -16.98
C LEU A 526 23.66 -8.88 -15.81
N GLU A 527 23.22 -10.02 -15.29
CA GLU A 527 23.93 -10.76 -14.24
C GLU A 527 24.37 -12.11 -14.78
N PHE A 528 25.55 -12.56 -14.36
CA PHE A 528 26.09 -13.87 -14.76
C PHE A 528 26.37 -14.69 -13.52
N HIS A 529 26.04 -15.98 -13.57
CA HIS A 529 26.32 -16.88 -12.47
C HIS A 529 27.82 -17.16 -12.36
N ASP A 530 28.43 -16.86 -11.20
CA ASP A 530 29.88 -16.89 -10.97
C ASP A 530 30.54 -18.23 -11.35
N GLY A 531 29.87 -19.35 -11.11
CA GLY A 531 30.44 -20.68 -11.37
C GLY A 531 30.31 -21.16 -12.82
N THR A 532 29.30 -20.69 -13.57
CA THR A 532 29.00 -21.20 -14.92
C THR A 532 29.20 -20.17 -16.01
N ASN A 533 29.41 -18.89 -15.65
CA ASN A 533 29.48 -17.74 -16.56
C ASN A 533 28.28 -17.60 -17.50
N ARG A 534 27.14 -18.18 -17.12
CA ARG A 534 25.89 -18.12 -17.88
C ARG A 534 25.05 -16.94 -17.45
N LEU A 535 24.34 -16.35 -18.40
CA LEU A 535 23.43 -15.25 -18.15
C LEU A 535 22.28 -15.72 -17.26
N ILE A 536 22.00 -14.96 -16.21
CA ILE A 536 20.88 -15.18 -15.30
C ILE A 536 19.64 -14.53 -15.91
N GLU A 537 18.60 -15.33 -16.13
CA GLU A 537 17.28 -14.84 -16.54
C GLU A 537 16.47 -14.39 -15.33
N GLN A 538 16.43 -15.25 -14.30
CA GLN A 538 15.74 -14.98 -13.05
C GLN A 538 16.60 -15.42 -11.87
N SER A 539 16.77 -14.54 -10.89
CA SER A 539 17.45 -14.81 -9.62
C SER A 539 16.43 -14.80 -8.49
N THR A 540 16.31 -15.91 -7.75
CA THR A 540 15.35 -16.05 -6.65
C THR A 540 15.87 -17.04 -5.58
N TYR A 541 15.01 -17.44 -4.65
CA TYR A 541 15.28 -18.43 -3.61
C TYR A 541 14.23 -19.55 -3.62
N GLU A 542 14.57 -20.70 -3.03
CA GLU A 542 13.60 -21.78 -2.82
C GLU A 542 12.54 -21.33 -1.80
N GLY A 543 11.31 -21.13 -2.26
CA GLY A 543 10.18 -20.67 -1.44
C GLY A 543 9.52 -21.78 -0.61
N ALA A 544 8.22 -21.62 -0.34
CA ALA A 544 7.47 -22.58 0.46
C ALA A 544 7.40 -23.97 -0.21
N ARG A 545 7.54 -25.02 0.61
CA ARG A 545 7.36 -26.41 0.18
C ARG A 545 5.88 -26.78 0.30
N VAL A 546 5.27 -27.16 -0.82
CA VAL A 546 3.88 -27.61 -0.87
C VAL A 546 3.86 -29.08 -1.25
N GLU A 547 3.23 -29.92 -0.42
CA GLU A 547 3.14 -31.36 -0.66
C GLU A 547 1.71 -31.85 -0.54
N CYS A 548 1.26 -32.61 -1.54
CA CYS A 548 0.01 -33.36 -1.46
C CYS A 548 0.35 -34.82 -1.15
N MET A 549 0.26 -35.20 0.13
CA MET A 549 0.65 -36.53 0.60
C MET A 549 -0.36 -37.61 0.22
N ARG A 550 -1.66 -37.30 0.33
CA ARG A 550 -2.77 -38.20 0.01
C ARG A 550 -3.91 -37.42 -0.62
N VAL A 551 -4.55 -38.00 -1.63
CA VAL A 551 -5.79 -37.50 -2.23
C VAL A 551 -6.91 -38.45 -1.86
N GLY A 552 -8.09 -37.93 -1.51
CA GLY A 552 -9.24 -38.75 -1.15
C GLY A 552 -10.31 -37.96 -0.40
N VAL A 553 -11.41 -38.63 -0.08
CA VAL A 553 -12.47 -38.11 0.79
C VAL A 553 -12.20 -38.61 2.21
N TYR A 554 -11.87 -37.70 3.11
CA TYR A 554 -11.70 -38.00 4.53
C TYR A 554 -12.86 -37.38 5.31
N ARG A 555 -13.55 -38.19 6.11
CA ARG A 555 -14.67 -37.74 6.93
C ARG A 555 -14.59 -38.36 8.31
N ALA A 556 -15.03 -37.61 9.32
CA ALA A 556 -15.05 -38.09 10.69
C ALA A 556 -15.94 -39.32 10.91
N ASP A 557 -16.88 -39.61 10.01
CA ASP A 557 -17.78 -40.76 10.07
C ASP A 557 -17.38 -41.92 9.14
N ILE A 558 -16.19 -41.86 8.53
CA ILE A 558 -15.62 -42.95 7.73
C ILE A 558 -14.35 -43.44 8.42
N LYS A 559 -14.26 -44.74 8.72
CA LYS A 559 -13.07 -45.31 9.34
C LYS A 559 -11.88 -45.27 8.39
N GLU A 560 -10.72 -44.90 8.93
CA GLU A 560 -9.42 -44.92 8.26
C GLU A 560 -8.49 -45.91 8.95
N THR A 561 -7.58 -46.50 8.17
CA THR A 561 -6.53 -47.37 8.69
C THR A 561 -5.30 -46.55 9.07
N PHE A 562 -5.00 -46.47 10.36
CA PHE A 562 -3.83 -45.82 10.93
C PHE A 562 -2.66 -46.80 11.04
N GLN A 563 -1.45 -46.32 10.69
CA GLN A 563 -0.20 -47.07 10.82
C GLN A 563 0.71 -46.36 11.83
N LEU A 564 0.55 -46.70 13.10
CA LEU A 564 1.22 -46.03 14.21
C LEU A 564 2.69 -46.45 14.31
N GLU A 565 3.59 -45.46 14.47
CA GLU A 565 5.04 -45.64 14.60
C GLU A 565 5.44 -45.70 16.08
N PRO A 566 5.89 -46.85 16.61
CA PRO A 566 6.22 -46.98 18.04
C PRO A 566 7.32 -46.00 18.50
N SER A 567 8.31 -45.70 17.66
CA SER A 567 9.38 -44.76 18.02
C SER A 567 8.88 -43.32 18.22
N ALA A 568 7.83 -42.92 17.51
CA ALA A 568 7.20 -41.61 17.70
C ALA A 568 6.49 -41.53 19.06
N PHE A 569 5.76 -42.58 19.45
CA PHE A 569 5.10 -42.65 20.76
C PHE A 569 6.11 -42.66 21.91
N GLN A 570 7.27 -43.33 21.76
CA GLN A 570 8.34 -43.25 22.75
C GLN A 570 8.84 -41.81 22.95
N THR A 571 8.99 -41.06 21.85
CA THR A 571 9.41 -39.65 21.92
C THR A 571 8.36 -38.80 22.63
N LEU A 572 7.08 -38.96 22.28
CA LEU A 572 5.97 -38.25 22.92
C LEU A 572 5.89 -38.55 24.42
N LEU A 573 6.06 -39.81 24.83
CA LEU A 573 6.07 -40.20 26.25
C LEU A 573 7.24 -39.57 27.02
N ASN A 574 8.44 -39.54 26.42
CA ASN A 574 9.62 -38.96 27.04
C ASN A 574 9.49 -37.43 27.22
N ASP A 575 8.86 -36.76 26.26
CA ASP A 575 8.71 -35.30 26.24
C ASP A 575 7.38 -34.81 26.81
N LEU A 576 6.46 -35.71 27.22
CA LEU A 576 5.11 -35.39 27.67
C LEU A 576 5.11 -34.32 28.77
N LYS A 577 5.86 -34.56 29.85
CA LYS A 577 5.94 -33.62 30.97
C LYS A 577 6.45 -32.25 30.53
N LYS A 578 7.53 -32.22 29.73
CA LYS A 578 8.12 -30.96 29.24
C LYS A 578 7.14 -30.19 28.34
N THR A 579 6.36 -30.91 27.55
CA THR A 579 5.37 -30.32 26.63
C THR A 579 4.22 -29.68 27.42
N VAL A 580 3.71 -30.37 28.44
CA VAL A 580 2.66 -29.83 29.32
C VAL A 580 3.18 -28.65 30.13
N ASP A 581 4.41 -28.74 30.66
CA ASP A 581 5.06 -27.64 31.37
C ASP A 581 5.17 -26.41 30.46
N PHE A 582 5.66 -26.60 29.22
CA PHE A 582 5.79 -25.53 28.23
C PHE A 582 4.44 -24.88 27.89
N PHE A 583 3.40 -25.68 27.65
CA PHE A 583 2.04 -25.18 27.41
C PHE A 583 1.56 -24.28 28.55
N LEU A 584 1.73 -24.73 29.81
CA LEU A 584 1.28 -23.96 30.97
C LEU A 584 2.11 -22.69 31.19
N THR A 585 3.44 -22.77 31.14
CA THR A 585 4.30 -21.66 31.53
C THR A 585 4.55 -20.64 30.41
N GLU A 586 4.68 -21.09 29.17
CA GLU A 586 5.04 -20.23 28.03
C GLU A 586 3.81 -19.78 27.23
N GLU A 587 2.88 -20.71 26.94
CA GLU A 587 1.70 -20.40 26.11
C GLU A 587 0.58 -19.75 26.95
N GLU A 588 0.17 -20.40 28.05
CA GLU A 588 -0.91 -19.91 28.93
C GLU A 588 -0.40 -18.93 30.01
N LYS A 589 0.91 -18.87 30.26
CA LYS A 589 1.54 -18.00 31.27
C LYS A 589 1.02 -18.23 32.70
N VAL A 590 0.66 -19.47 33.01
CA VAL A 590 0.18 -19.92 34.32
C VAL A 590 1.32 -20.61 35.09
N LYS A 591 1.36 -20.43 36.41
CA LYS A 591 2.30 -21.17 37.25
C LYS A 591 1.77 -22.57 37.47
N ILE A 592 2.64 -23.56 37.33
CA ILE A 592 2.28 -24.99 37.52
C ILE A 592 1.67 -25.23 38.92
N GLU A 593 2.12 -24.49 39.94
CA GLU A 593 1.62 -24.57 41.31
C GLU A 593 0.13 -24.23 41.45
N ASP A 594 -0.41 -23.43 40.53
CA ASP A 594 -1.80 -22.99 40.54
C ASP A 594 -2.74 -23.97 39.80
N VAL A 595 -2.19 -25.08 39.26
CA VAL A 595 -2.93 -26.06 38.46
C VAL A 595 -3.30 -27.29 39.30
N GLU A 596 -4.58 -27.43 39.63
CA GLU A 596 -5.08 -28.48 40.53
C GLU A 596 -5.04 -29.89 39.92
N ASN A 597 -5.24 -30.01 38.61
CA ASN A 597 -5.39 -31.29 37.90
C ASN A 597 -4.15 -31.70 37.07
N TYR A 598 -2.99 -31.12 37.36
CA TYR A 598 -1.76 -31.33 36.58
C TYR A 598 -1.37 -32.82 36.48
N GLU A 599 -1.23 -33.49 37.62
CA GLU A 599 -0.83 -34.91 37.68
C GLU A 599 -1.89 -35.84 37.09
N GLU A 600 -3.17 -35.50 37.22
CA GLU A 600 -4.28 -36.27 36.68
C GLU A 600 -4.24 -36.29 35.14
N ILE A 601 -4.13 -35.11 34.53
CA ILE A 601 -4.08 -34.97 33.07
C ILE A 601 -2.80 -35.60 32.50
N LEU A 602 -1.66 -35.43 33.17
CA LEU A 602 -0.40 -36.05 32.75
C LEU A 602 -0.54 -37.59 32.68
N ALA A 603 -1.09 -38.19 33.73
CA ALA A 603 -1.33 -39.63 33.79
C ALA A 603 -2.37 -40.11 32.78
N GLU A 604 -3.41 -39.31 32.51
CA GLU A 604 -4.41 -39.60 31.48
C GLU A 604 -3.84 -39.61 30.07
N VAL A 605 -3.03 -38.61 29.71
CA VAL A 605 -2.40 -38.53 28.39
C VAL A 605 -1.39 -39.66 28.22
N GLU A 606 -0.57 -39.95 29.23
CA GLU A 606 0.37 -41.08 29.20
C GLU A 606 -0.36 -42.40 28.97
N ARG A 607 -1.43 -42.67 29.74
CA ARG A 607 -2.24 -43.88 29.60
C ARG A 607 -2.85 -43.99 28.20
N THR A 608 -3.34 -42.89 27.65
CA THR A 608 -3.93 -42.85 26.30
C THR A 608 -2.87 -43.16 25.23
N LEU A 609 -1.70 -42.53 25.29
CA LEU A 609 -0.57 -42.80 24.38
C LEU A 609 -0.15 -44.27 24.43
N ARG A 610 0.01 -44.82 25.64
CA ARG A 610 0.37 -46.24 25.84
C ARG A 610 -0.73 -47.19 25.40
N SER A 611 -2.00 -46.79 25.40
CA SER A 611 -3.10 -47.64 24.90
C SER A 611 -3.15 -47.72 23.38
N LEU A 612 -2.75 -46.64 22.69
CA LEU A 612 -2.70 -46.57 21.23
C LEU A 612 -1.47 -47.32 20.70
N CYS A 613 -0.30 -47.07 21.28
CA CYS A 613 0.93 -47.76 20.92
C CYS A 613 1.92 -47.74 22.09
N ASP A 614 2.13 -48.90 22.72
CA ASP A 614 3.13 -49.07 23.77
C ASP A 614 4.47 -49.56 23.19
N PRO A 615 5.52 -48.71 23.15
CA PRO A 615 6.80 -49.06 22.52
C PRO A 615 7.48 -50.27 23.16
N GLU A 616 7.35 -50.44 24.49
CA GLU A 616 7.99 -51.53 25.23
C GLU A 616 7.31 -52.87 24.91
N LYS A 617 5.97 -52.88 24.86
CA LYS A 617 5.21 -54.07 24.45
C LYS A 617 5.50 -54.46 23.01
N VAL A 618 5.59 -53.48 22.11
CA VAL A 618 5.95 -53.72 20.71
C VAL A 618 7.36 -54.31 20.60
N ALA A 619 8.35 -53.73 21.29
CA ALA A 619 9.73 -54.25 21.29
C ALA A 619 9.80 -55.69 21.82
N ALA A 620 9.09 -55.99 22.92
CA ALA A 620 9.01 -57.34 23.47
C ALA A 620 8.33 -58.34 22.52
N GLN A 621 7.34 -57.92 21.73
CA GLN A 621 6.69 -58.76 20.71
C GLN A 621 7.61 -59.00 19.51
N VAL A 622 8.32 -57.98 19.03
CA VAL A 622 9.30 -58.10 17.94
C VAL A 622 10.47 -59.01 18.34
N GLY A 623 10.99 -58.87 19.57
CA GLY A 623 12.05 -59.75 20.09
C GLY A 623 11.61 -61.22 20.19
N ARG A 624 10.34 -61.50 20.51
CA ARG A 624 9.77 -62.85 20.48
C ARG A 624 9.64 -63.40 19.06
N LEU A 625 9.23 -62.56 18.11
CA LEU A 625 9.10 -62.94 16.69
C LEU A 625 10.44 -63.21 16.00
N SER A 626 11.53 -62.55 16.44
CA SER A 626 12.87 -62.76 15.86
C SER A 626 13.60 -63.99 16.43
N GLN A 627 13.20 -64.50 17.59
CA GLN A 627 13.84 -65.64 18.27
C GLN A 627 13.17 -67.02 18.02
N GLY A 628 12.12 -67.10 17.18
CA GLY A 628 11.32 -68.33 17.02
C GLY A 628 11.64 -69.20 15.81
N SER A 629 12.27 -70.37 16.04
CA SER A 629 12.11 -71.57 15.20
C SER A 629 10.72 -72.21 15.42
N PRO A 630 10.12 -72.85 14.40
CA PRO A 630 8.72 -73.30 14.47
C PRO A 630 8.60 -74.59 15.28
N SER A 631 8.30 -74.51 16.58
CA SER A 631 7.62 -75.63 17.24
C SER A 631 6.87 -75.23 18.50
N LYS A 632 5.66 -75.79 18.56
CA LYS A 632 4.72 -75.98 19.69
C LYS A 632 3.56 -75.00 19.81
N SER A 633 2.41 -75.68 19.90
CA SER A 633 1.01 -75.30 19.93
C SER A 633 0.62 -74.15 20.88
N PRO A 634 -0.41 -73.37 20.55
CA PRO A 634 -0.84 -72.22 21.33
C PRO A 634 -1.56 -72.65 22.62
N SER A 635 -1.13 -72.09 23.76
CA SER A 635 -1.86 -72.15 25.03
C SER A 635 -3.12 -71.30 24.97
N LYS A 636 -4.22 -71.78 25.55
CA LYS A 636 -5.58 -71.21 25.48
C LYS A 636 -5.85 -69.98 26.36
N ASP A 637 -4.86 -69.46 27.10
CA ASP A 637 -5.00 -68.28 27.96
C ASP A 637 -4.13 -67.09 27.51
N ALA A 638 -4.02 -66.86 26.19
CA ALA A 638 -3.49 -65.61 25.67
C ALA A 638 -4.63 -64.59 25.61
N GLN A 639 -4.81 -63.87 26.72
CA GLN A 639 -5.63 -62.67 26.78
C GLN A 639 -5.27 -61.76 25.59
N GLN A 640 -6.28 -61.35 24.84
CA GLN A 640 -6.23 -60.83 23.48
C GLN A 640 -5.69 -59.39 23.41
N ASP A 641 -4.51 -59.12 23.96
CA ASP A 641 -3.82 -57.84 23.79
C ASP A 641 -2.99 -57.87 22.51
N ALA A 642 -3.69 -57.88 21.38
CA ALA A 642 -3.10 -57.94 20.07
C ALA A 642 -3.04 -56.53 19.47
N TYR A 643 -2.00 -55.76 19.79
CA TYR A 643 -1.56 -54.74 18.84
C TYR A 643 -1.43 -55.45 17.49
N THR A 644 -2.22 -55.04 16.49
CA THR A 644 -2.20 -55.66 15.16
C THR A 644 -0.91 -55.23 14.47
N LEU A 645 0.19 -55.86 14.88
CA LEU A 645 1.54 -55.53 14.49
C LEU A 645 1.80 -56.11 13.11
N LYS A 646 2.10 -55.26 12.14
CA LYS A 646 2.47 -55.69 10.78
C LYS A 646 3.83 -55.12 10.40
N LEU A 647 4.63 -55.92 9.72
CA LEU A 647 5.84 -55.43 9.07
C LEU A 647 5.41 -54.61 7.85
N VAL A 648 5.64 -53.30 7.89
CA VAL A 648 5.34 -52.39 6.78
C VAL A 648 6.65 -52.03 6.10
N GLU A 649 6.70 -52.30 4.80
CA GLU A 649 7.80 -51.86 3.94
C GLU A 649 7.49 -50.48 3.37
N TYR A 650 8.46 -49.59 3.42
CA TYR A 650 8.36 -48.24 2.89
C TYR A 650 9.69 -47.82 2.26
N GLU A 651 9.61 -46.96 1.26
CA GLU A 651 10.80 -46.41 0.62
C GLU A 651 11.20 -45.11 1.33
N VAL A 652 12.42 -45.10 1.86
CA VAL A 652 13.04 -43.89 2.39
C VAL A 652 14.09 -43.43 1.40
N ILE A 653 14.11 -42.14 1.12
CA ILE A 653 15.18 -41.50 0.37
C ILE A 653 16.28 -41.17 1.39
N GLU A 654 17.33 -41.99 1.46
CA GLU A 654 18.48 -41.69 2.32
C GLU A 654 19.45 -40.74 1.62
N GLY A 655 19.68 -39.59 2.27
CA GLY A 655 20.66 -38.58 1.93
C GLY A 655 20.76 -37.56 3.07
N LYS A 656 21.94 -36.94 3.26
CA LYS A 656 22.03 -35.76 4.14
C LYS A 656 21.06 -34.73 3.56
N GLY A 657 20.06 -34.31 4.34
CA GLY A 657 19.08 -33.30 3.89
C GLY A 657 19.79 -32.13 3.23
N GLY A 658 19.71 -32.08 1.89
CA GLY A 658 20.55 -31.23 1.06
C GLY A 658 20.29 -31.51 -0.41
N VAL A 659 20.10 -30.43 -1.19
CA VAL A 659 19.56 -30.37 -2.57
C VAL A 659 20.39 -31.12 -3.63
N LYS A 660 21.53 -31.71 -3.26
CA LYS A 660 22.41 -32.43 -4.18
C LYS A 660 22.68 -33.85 -3.73
N SER A 661 21.64 -34.66 -3.72
CA SER A 661 21.79 -36.07 -4.11
C SER A 661 20.41 -36.61 -4.45
N GLY A 662 20.27 -37.25 -5.61
CA GLY A 662 19.21 -38.24 -5.78
C GLY A 662 19.44 -39.29 -4.70
N GLY A 663 18.78 -39.12 -3.56
CA GLY A 663 18.97 -39.98 -2.42
C GLY A 663 18.64 -41.40 -2.84
N LYS A 664 19.46 -42.35 -2.40
CA LYS A 664 19.24 -43.74 -2.74
C LYS A 664 17.89 -44.11 -2.12
N LYS A 665 16.94 -44.54 -2.96
CA LYS A 665 15.70 -45.13 -2.46
C LYS A 665 16.08 -46.43 -1.75
N VAL A 666 16.07 -46.40 -0.44
CA VAL A 666 16.32 -47.56 0.41
C VAL A 666 14.97 -48.07 0.88
N LYS A 667 14.67 -49.32 0.55
CA LYS A 667 13.52 -50.02 1.15
C LYS A 667 13.85 -50.28 2.61
N LYS A 668 13.09 -49.66 3.51
CA LYS A 668 13.14 -49.92 4.94
C LYS A 668 11.87 -50.69 5.33
N ALA A 669 11.99 -51.53 6.34
CA ALA A 669 10.86 -52.23 6.93
C ALA A 669 10.82 -51.91 8.42
N SER A 670 9.65 -51.52 8.93
CA SER A 670 9.43 -51.28 10.36
C SER A 670 8.13 -51.93 10.79
N TYR A 671 8.09 -52.48 11.99
CA TYR A 671 6.85 -52.95 12.58
C TYR A 671 5.97 -51.75 12.97
N ARG A 672 4.73 -51.73 12.48
CA ARG A 672 3.72 -50.70 12.78
C ARG A 672 2.54 -51.34 13.50
N VAL A 673 1.93 -50.58 14.40
CA VAL A 673 0.62 -50.95 14.96
C VAL A 673 -0.46 -50.47 14.00
N ILE A 674 -1.28 -51.38 13.50
CA ILE A 674 -2.36 -51.08 12.57
C ILE A 674 -3.67 -50.99 13.35
N GLN A 675 -4.40 -49.89 13.17
CA GLN A 675 -5.69 -49.66 13.83
C GLN A 675 -6.67 -49.02 12.85
N ASP A 676 -7.89 -49.56 12.77
CA ASP A 676 -8.98 -48.96 12.01
C ASP A 676 -9.84 -48.13 12.95
N ASP A 677 -9.90 -46.82 12.75
CA ASP A 677 -10.65 -45.91 13.61
C ASP A 677 -11.23 -44.72 12.85
N TYR A 678 -12.15 -43.99 13.48
CA TYR A 678 -12.71 -42.77 12.94
C TYR A 678 -11.71 -41.59 13.07
N PRO A 679 -11.39 -40.86 11.98
CA PRO A 679 -10.39 -39.81 12.02
C PRO A 679 -10.93 -38.52 12.63
N LEU A 680 -10.03 -37.79 13.30
CA LEU A 680 -10.22 -36.37 13.62
C LEU A 680 -9.44 -35.53 12.61
N ILE A 681 -10.14 -34.63 11.92
CA ILE A 681 -9.56 -33.79 10.86
C ILE A 681 -9.12 -32.47 11.49
N TYR A 682 -7.80 -32.28 11.60
CA TYR A 682 -7.19 -31.08 12.16
C TYR A 682 -6.49 -30.24 11.09
N HIS A 683 -6.53 -28.91 11.27
CA HIS A 683 -5.72 -27.95 10.54
C HIS A 683 -4.81 -27.24 11.54
N LEU A 684 -3.49 -27.36 11.34
CA LEU A 684 -2.49 -26.70 12.15
C LEU A 684 -1.84 -25.60 11.30
N ASP A 685 -1.88 -24.38 11.78
CA ASP A 685 -1.27 -23.22 11.13
C ASP A 685 -0.44 -22.42 12.14
N VAL A 686 0.71 -21.93 11.70
CA VAL A 686 1.58 -21.10 12.54
C VAL A 686 1.16 -19.65 12.36
N GLY A 687 0.56 -19.08 13.40
CA GLY A 687 0.15 -17.67 13.40
C GLY A 687 1.31 -16.76 13.00
N ALA A 688 1.12 -15.96 11.95
CA ALA A 688 2.11 -15.02 11.42
C ALA A 688 3.52 -15.63 11.26
N MET A 689 3.62 -16.80 10.61
CA MET A 689 4.85 -17.59 10.46
C MET A 689 6.10 -16.75 10.11
N TYR A 690 6.10 -16.06 8.96
CA TYR A 690 7.29 -15.32 8.52
C TYR A 690 7.65 -14.12 9.42
N PRO A 691 6.71 -13.25 9.83
CA PRO A 691 7.00 -12.22 10.84
C PRO A 691 7.63 -12.78 12.13
N ASN A 692 7.12 -13.89 12.65
CA ASN A 692 7.67 -14.52 13.85
C ASN A 692 9.08 -15.11 13.63
N ILE A 693 9.34 -15.70 12.45
CA ILE A 693 10.69 -16.15 12.07
C ILE A 693 11.65 -14.94 12.00
N ILE A 694 11.21 -13.85 11.39
CA ILE A 694 11.98 -12.60 11.26
C ILE A 694 12.36 -12.07 12.65
N LEU A 695 11.40 -11.95 13.57
CA LEU A 695 11.63 -11.45 14.93
C LEU A 695 12.54 -12.37 15.74
N SER A 696 12.27 -13.69 15.71
CA SER A 696 13.03 -14.69 16.48
C SER A 696 14.50 -14.76 16.05
N ASN A 697 14.77 -14.54 14.77
CA ASN A 697 16.12 -14.59 14.20
C ASN A 697 16.73 -13.20 13.98
N ARG A 698 16.01 -12.12 14.31
CA ARG A 698 16.40 -10.71 14.08
C ARG A 698 16.83 -10.45 12.63
N LEU A 699 16.08 -11.01 11.67
CA LEU A 699 16.36 -10.87 10.25
C LEU A 699 16.00 -9.46 9.77
N GLN A 700 16.97 -8.77 9.19
CA GLN A 700 16.76 -7.50 8.51
C GLN A 700 17.83 -7.33 7.43
N PRO A 701 17.56 -6.62 6.31
CA PRO A 701 18.52 -6.50 5.22
C PRO A 701 19.90 -6.01 5.67
N ALA A 702 19.95 -4.98 6.52
CA ALA A 702 21.21 -4.42 7.04
C ALA A 702 21.98 -5.36 7.99
N ALA A 703 21.36 -6.43 8.50
CA ALA A 703 22.04 -7.44 9.33
C ALA A 703 22.71 -8.54 8.49
N ILE A 704 22.50 -8.57 7.17
CA ILE A 704 23.14 -9.51 6.27
C ILE A 704 24.44 -8.88 5.76
N VAL A 705 25.55 -9.19 6.44
CA VAL A 705 26.86 -8.58 6.16
C VAL A 705 27.81 -9.55 5.46
N SER A 706 28.69 -9.00 4.61
CA SER A 706 29.77 -9.77 4.01
C SER A 706 30.85 -10.14 5.05
N LYS A 707 31.72 -11.08 4.71
CA LYS A 707 32.85 -11.43 5.58
C LYS A 707 33.79 -10.25 5.75
N GLU A 708 34.00 -9.47 4.71
CA GLU A 708 34.88 -8.31 4.69
C GLU A 708 34.35 -7.24 5.64
N PHE A 709 33.06 -6.89 5.54
CA PHE A 709 32.41 -5.93 6.43
C PHE A 709 32.43 -6.40 7.89
N CYS A 710 32.12 -7.68 8.12
CA CYS A 710 32.18 -8.28 9.45
C CYS A 710 33.61 -8.30 10.01
N ASN A 711 34.63 -8.42 9.16
CA ASN A 711 36.02 -8.45 9.59
C ASN A 711 36.55 -7.07 10.01
N ALA A 712 36.08 -5.99 9.39
CA ALA A 712 36.42 -4.62 9.74
C ALA A 712 35.77 -4.16 11.07
N CYS A 713 34.74 -4.87 11.52
CA CYS A 713 33.97 -4.52 12.71
C CYS A 713 34.77 -4.66 14.01
N THR A 714 34.71 -3.63 14.86
CA THR A 714 35.33 -3.60 16.20
C THR A 714 34.87 -4.74 17.11
N TYR A 715 33.64 -5.25 16.92
CA TYR A 715 33.08 -6.37 17.70
C TYR A 715 33.37 -7.75 17.12
N ASN A 716 34.21 -7.86 16.09
CA ASN A 716 34.62 -9.13 15.48
C ASN A 716 35.58 -9.95 16.37
N ASP A 717 35.18 -10.20 17.60
CA ASP A 717 35.87 -11.06 18.57
C ASP A 717 34.98 -12.27 18.89
N PRO A 718 35.52 -13.50 18.91
CA PRO A 718 34.79 -14.69 19.32
C PRO A 718 34.06 -14.56 20.67
N ALA A 719 34.56 -13.73 21.60
CA ALA A 719 33.94 -13.48 22.90
C ALA A 719 32.58 -12.76 22.81
N ASN A 720 32.33 -11.99 21.75
CA ASN A 720 31.09 -11.21 21.62
C ASN A 720 29.89 -12.05 21.16
N ASN A 721 30.11 -13.26 20.64
CA ASN A 721 29.07 -14.18 20.15
C ASN A 721 27.98 -13.50 19.29
N CYS A 722 28.38 -12.58 18.42
CA CYS A 722 27.48 -11.70 17.67
C CYS A 722 27.01 -12.28 16.32
N LYS A 723 27.56 -13.42 15.89
CA LYS A 723 27.32 -14.00 14.56
C LYS A 723 26.32 -15.15 14.64
N ARG A 724 25.27 -15.11 13.81
CA ARG A 724 24.28 -16.18 13.65
C ARG A 724 24.33 -16.72 12.21
N PRO A 725 25.07 -17.82 11.93
CA PRO A 725 25.08 -18.41 10.60
C PRO A 725 23.74 -19.08 10.33
N MET A 726 23.16 -18.78 9.16
CA MET A 726 21.90 -19.36 8.69
C MET A 726 22.03 -19.74 7.23
N ASP A 727 21.48 -20.91 6.88
CA ASP A 727 21.50 -21.41 5.51
C ASP A 727 20.26 -20.93 4.75
N TRP A 728 20.46 -20.55 3.49
CA TRP A 728 19.39 -20.31 2.52
C TRP A 728 19.76 -20.94 1.18
N LYS A 729 18.78 -21.09 0.31
CA LYS A 729 18.97 -21.74 -0.98
C LYS A 729 18.62 -20.77 -2.11
N TRP A 730 19.64 -20.39 -2.84
CA TRP A 730 19.47 -19.66 -4.09
C TRP A 730 18.92 -20.58 -5.19
N ARG A 731 18.04 -20.04 -6.02
CA ARG A 731 17.52 -20.66 -7.24
C ARG A 731 17.64 -19.65 -8.38
N GLY A 732 18.41 -19.99 -9.40
CA GLY A 732 18.48 -19.20 -10.62
C GLY A 732 18.02 -19.97 -11.84
N GLU A 733 17.32 -19.29 -12.73
CA GLU A 733 17.04 -19.75 -14.09
C GLU A 733 18.07 -19.11 -15.00
N LEU A 734 18.82 -19.95 -15.73
CA LEU A 734 20.00 -19.53 -16.50
C LEU A 734 19.75 -19.78 -17.98
N TYR A 735 20.11 -18.80 -18.81
CA TYR A 735 20.28 -19.04 -20.24
C TYR A 735 21.47 -19.95 -20.49
N MET A 736 21.44 -20.65 -21.63
CA MET A 736 22.62 -21.41 -22.09
C MET A 736 23.76 -20.50 -22.55
N ALA A 737 23.46 -19.25 -22.91
CA ALA A 737 24.42 -18.26 -23.37
C ALA A 737 25.41 -17.89 -22.25
N THR A 738 26.69 -17.95 -22.59
CA THR A 738 27.78 -17.50 -21.75
C THR A 738 28.03 -16.00 -21.92
N ARG A 739 28.84 -15.42 -21.02
CA ARG A 739 29.30 -14.03 -21.15
C ARG A 739 29.97 -13.74 -22.50
N ALA A 740 30.65 -14.70 -23.10
CA ALA A 740 31.27 -14.55 -24.41
C ALA A 740 30.22 -14.44 -25.53
N ASP A 741 29.19 -15.28 -25.48
CA ASP A 741 28.10 -15.30 -26.46
C ASP A 741 27.30 -13.99 -26.41
N VAL A 742 26.94 -13.53 -25.21
CA VAL A 742 26.25 -12.24 -25.01
C VAL A 742 27.07 -11.08 -25.56
N ARG A 743 28.38 -11.08 -25.32
CA ARG A 743 29.28 -10.04 -25.85
C ARG A 743 29.37 -10.07 -27.37
N SER A 744 29.38 -11.26 -27.98
CA SER A 744 29.37 -11.40 -29.45
C SER A 744 28.10 -10.78 -30.04
N ILE A 745 26.94 -11.11 -29.45
CA ILE A 745 25.64 -10.59 -29.90
C ILE A 745 25.58 -9.07 -29.71
N MET A 746 26.07 -8.53 -28.59
CA MET A 746 26.14 -7.08 -28.37
C MET A 746 26.98 -6.38 -29.45
N ASN A 747 28.15 -6.94 -29.79
CA ASN A 747 29.00 -6.38 -30.83
C ASN A 747 28.31 -6.44 -32.21
N GLU A 748 27.58 -7.51 -32.52
CA GLU A 748 26.79 -7.60 -33.76
C GLU A 748 25.70 -6.53 -33.79
N MET A 749 24.95 -6.35 -32.69
CA MET A 749 23.91 -5.33 -32.57
C MET A 749 24.43 -3.89 -32.59
N GLU A 750 25.65 -3.64 -32.13
CA GLU A 750 26.28 -2.30 -32.21
C GLU A 750 26.74 -1.95 -33.63
N ASN A 751 26.92 -2.96 -34.50
CA ASN A 751 27.30 -2.77 -35.90
C ASN A 751 26.09 -2.63 -36.85
N ASP A 752 24.88 -2.96 -36.39
CA ASP A 752 23.60 -2.74 -37.07
C ASP A 752 22.99 -1.37 -36.68
#